data_AF-A0A0G1J023-F1
#
_entry.id   AF-A0A0G1J023-F1
#
_cell.length_a   1.000
_cell.length_b   1.000
_cell.length_c   1.000
_cell.angle_alpha   90.00
_cell.angle_beta   90.00
_cell.angle_gamma   90.00
#
_symmetry.space_group_name_H-M   'P 1'
#
loop_
_entity.id
_entity.type
_entity.pdbx_description
1 polymer ?
#
loop_
_entity_poly.entity_id
_entity_poly.type
_entity_poly.pdbx_seq_one_letter_code
_entity_poly.pdbx_strand_id
1 'polypeptide(L)'
;MTKLTESYCIYLVPAQMDNRSRNFLSRLFASVFILVIASTSAVPSVFASPASSYYDWGSYYNSSTEKQVLGVSFSSLEKLPTPEIPQNIMPSKAQGILPGNPLYNLELFTENIQLALTFNPIQKATQRLAFASERLSEIKTLADLGKSDLANDAAVIYKNTMEDIAQNIEELSSKKTPGSADLLTKVESAAASHAVVAQSLALSSPSDTASFWTKVVDATENTMDTVADASNQPAIPEDLSNGIQKLKEQGLITPEESDKLYGLQAVIGFSELRTYQALTPPTPEIQNKISQWQNQAGDVPAPGEIRPYLYYTRAQELAKNIDFSSFDPEQQSEAARFYPDAVVQNPTFSSTPITPSPSPSISPIPSPLAQPTNIPPAENYLTDYKGPLPGTFGYFFKNIGEQAALITSFDPARRLELEMDYADERLQEAHALSKQKGKEKLYEETLKEYQTTMDNASDNIKSFKGSEEEKRDLAHSLESESARHNVVFEKGLLPAPTSGDTKIYTAALNATENVMDATSDVLGRPVLPQILENRLQDLKAQGIVLQEEVSDLTNAKSREEVREKIRNLVKVGGFPPADAKKLDEAQSLIAPSDFNQLVEVRKIEELQNLRAVQAEFAQTATLKEVKDSYEQRVSILYNTIDPALISIEDLAGREELIKTYKDIAAKAPKRPINAGQFGPDVIPGAPLPKPPTSSDALLGTCPIGALFKESQGCTWEDNGKRIDDYTQYKCDKPAQYWSFVSNACVPMDLESPGAQDSIPSCPIGYSWSWSVSNCQEFTGGGAIDLPIPQNINAALITAIIHLVRTSAFLTLIQKNLSPMMRNLNAKRKRCFGIGQKANAYLNRNRRIILQAKLPIYLYQNLHLFHPIIHSIS
;
A
#
# COMPACT_ATOMS: atom_id res chain seq x y z
N MET A 1 37.58 -15.06 -53.93
CA MET A 1 38.41 -15.25 -52.72
C MET A 1 37.46 -15.12 -51.54
N THR A 2 36.78 -16.16 -51.05
CA THR A 2 37.18 -17.36 -50.27
C THR A 2 36.69 -17.24 -48.82
N LYS A 3 35.74 -18.12 -48.45
CA LYS A 3 35.56 -18.82 -47.14
C LYS A 3 35.13 -17.93 -45.95
N LEU A 4 34.12 -18.23 -45.11
CA LEU A 4 33.53 -19.49 -44.63
C LEU A 4 32.02 -19.32 -44.36
N THR A 5 31.25 -20.35 -44.71
CA THR A 5 29.89 -20.62 -44.19
C THR A 5 29.94 -21.95 -43.45
N GLU A 6 29.62 -21.96 -42.16
CA GLU A 6 29.33 -23.18 -41.39
C GLU A 6 27.84 -23.24 -41.07
N SER A 7 27.29 -24.42 -41.32
CA SER A 7 25.87 -24.76 -41.25
C SER A 7 25.52 -25.33 -39.87
N TYR A 8 24.38 -24.92 -39.32
CA TYR A 8 23.64 -25.71 -38.33
C TYR A 8 22.32 -26.18 -38.97
N CYS A 9 22.23 -27.48 -39.23
CA CYS A 9 21.01 -28.19 -39.62
C CYS A 9 20.21 -28.54 -38.37
N ILE A 10 19.04 -27.91 -38.19
CA ILE A 10 18.01 -28.36 -37.26
C ILE A 10 17.06 -29.27 -38.04
N TYR A 11 17.01 -30.55 -37.68
CA TYR A 11 16.04 -31.51 -38.17
C TYR A 11 14.66 -31.20 -37.56
N LEU A 12 13.76 -30.61 -38.34
CA LEU A 12 12.31 -30.65 -38.06
C LEU A 12 11.70 -31.79 -38.88
N VAL A 13 11.15 -32.77 -38.18
CA VAL A 13 10.33 -33.85 -38.72
C VAL A 13 9.06 -33.22 -39.33
N PRO A 14 8.81 -33.34 -40.66
CA PRO A 14 7.57 -32.84 -41.22
C PRO A 14 6.45 -33.85 -40.99
N ALA A 15 5.49 -33.49 -40.13
CA ALA A 15 4.17 -34.09 -40.21
C ALA A 15 3.60 -33.78 -41.60
N GLN A 16 3.29 -34.81 -42.40
CA GLN A 16 2.68 -34.65 -43.71
C GLN A 16 1.28 -34.06 -43.59
N MET A 17 1.19 -32.73 -43.65
CA MET A 17 -0.05 -32.05 -44.02
C MET A 17 -0.23 -32.17 -45.53
N ASP A 18 -1.37 -32.72 -45.95
CA ASP A 18 -1.79 -32.79 -47.35
C ASP A 18 -1.74 -31.40 -47.99
N ASN A 19 -1.25 -31.35 -49.24
CA ASN A 19 -1.06 -30.13 -50.04
C ASN A 19 -2.35 -29.30 -50.15
N ARG A 20 -3.51 -29.94 -50.00
CA ARG A 20 -4.82 -29.27 -50.00
C ARG A 20 -5.01 -28.35 -48.79
N SER A 21 -4.55 -28.76 -47.61
CA SER A 21 -4.63 -27.97 -46.37
C SER A 21 -3.62 -26.82 -46.35
N ARG A 22 -2.43 -27.02 -46.93
CA ARG A 22 -1.44 -25.93 -47.12
C ARG A 22 -1.95 -24.83 -48.04
N ASN A 23 -2.56 -25.20 -49.15
CA ASN A 23 -3.14 -24.23 -50.08
C ASN A 23 -4.37 -23.51 -49.49
N PHE A 24 -5.14 -24.19 -48.64
CA PHE A 24 -6.26 -23.56 -47.94
C PHE A 24 -5.77 -22.55 -46.88
N LEU A 25 -4.82 -22.95 -46.02
CA LEU A 25 -4.25 -22.06 -45.00
C LEU A 25 -3.50 -20.87 -45.64
N SER A 26 -2.71 -21.10 -46.68
CA SER A 26 -2.01 -20.03 -47.40
C SER A 26 -2.98 -19.02 -48.02
N ARG A 27 -4.10 -19.49 -48.59
CA ARG A 27 -5.13 -18.60 -49.13
C ARG A 27 -5.91 -17.88 -48.03
N LEU A 28 -6.16 -18.52 -46.89
CA LEU A 28 -6.83 -17.90 -45.76
C LEU A 28 -5.97 -16.79 -45.15
N PHE A 29 -4.68 -17.06 -44.94
CA PHE A 29 -3.71 -16.05 -44.48
C PHE A 29 -3.55 -14.91 -45.47
N ALA A 30 -3.43 -15.18 -46.77
CA ALA A 30 -3.34 -14.13 -47.79
C ALA A 30 -4.61 -13.27 -47.85
N SER A 31 -5.79 -13.87 -47.67
CA SER A 31 -7.07 -13.15 -47.69
C SER A 31 -7.25 -12.25 -46.46
N VAL A 32 -6.88 -12.74 -45.27
CA VAL A 32 -6.90 -11.95 -44.03
C VAL A 32 -5.87 -10.81 -44.09
N PHE A 33 -4.68 -11.07 -44.63
CA PHE A 33 -3.63 -10.04 -44.77
C PHE A 33 -4.03 -8.93 -45.76
N ILE A 34 -4.69 -9.26 -46.86
CA ILE A 34 -5.21 -8.27 -47.83
C ILE A 34 -6.38 -7.47 -47.23
N LEU A 35 -7.24 -8.10 -46.41
CA LEU A 35 -8.37 -7.40 -45.77
C LEU A 35 -7.89 -6.38 -44.73
N VAL A 36 -6.84 -6.72 -43.95
CA VAL A 36 -6.23 -5.81 -42.95
C VAL A 36 -5.54 -4.63 -43.61
N ILE A 37 -4.85 -4.83 -44.75
CA ILE A 37 -4.20 -3.73 -45.51
C ILE A 37 -5.23 -2.83 -46.20
N ALA A 38 -6.37 -3.38 -46.65
CA ALA A 38 -7.41 -2.59 -47.29
C ALA A 38 -8.14 -1.64 -46.31
N SER A 39 -8.25 -2.01 -45.03
CA SER A 39 -8.88 -1.19 -43.99
C SER A 39 -8.06 0.03 -43.52
N THR A 40 -6.76 0.11 -43.82
CA THR A 40 -5.89 1.19 -43.29
C THR A 40 -5.67 2.38 -44.22
N SER A 41 -6.38 2.48 -45.36
CA SER A 41 -6.09 3.48 -46.42
C SER A 41 -7.08 4.64 -46.55
N ALA A 42 -7.97 4.84 -45.58
CA ALA A 42 -8.93 5.96 -45.59
C ALA A 42 -8.92 6.74 -44.27
N VAL A 43 -7.86 7.51 -44.03
CA VAL A 43 -7.86 8.54 -42.96
C VAL A 43 -8.17 9.88 -43.61
N PRO A 44 -9.26 10.59 -43.26
CA PRO A 44 -9.48 11.95 -43.73
C PRO A 44 -8.42 12.89 -43.14
N SER A 45 -7.82 13.72 -43.98
CA SER A 45 -6.91 14.79 -43.56
C SER A 45 -7.67 15.83 -42.73
N VAL A 46 -7.36 15.91 -41.44
CA VAL A 46 -7.86 16.95 -40.53
C VAL A 46 -7.07 18.23 -40.76
N PHE A 47 -7.75 19.32 -41.10
CA PHE A 47 -7.15 20.65 -41.21
C PHE A 47 -6.93 21.24 -39.82
N ALA A 48 -5.67 21.52 -39.48
CA ALA A 48 -5.30 22.26 -38.28
C ALA A 48 -5.73 23.74 -38.42
N SER A 49 -6.45 24.26 -37.43
CA SER A 49 -6.64 25.69 -37.25
C SER A 49 -5.44 26.27 -36.48
N PRO A 50 -5.00 27.51 -36.75
CA PRO A 50 -3.90 28.12 -36.00
C PRO A 50 -4.30 28.36 -34.54
N ALA A 51 -3.36 28.13 -33.62
CA ALA A 51 -3.53 28.40 -32.20
C ALA A 51 -3.52 29.91 -31.93
N SER A 52 -4.66 30.48 -31.53
CA SER A 52 -4.72 31.81 -30.91
C SER A 52 -5.89 31.92 -29.93
N SER A 53 -5.60 31.61 -28.67
CA SER A 53 -6.17 32.21 -27.44
C SER A 53 -5.90 31.23 -26.29
N TYR A 54 -4.96 31.61 -25.44
CA TYR A 54 -4.66 30.91 -24.20
C TYR A 54 -5.80 31.18 -23.21
N TYR A 55 -6.45 30.13 -22.73
CA TYR A 55 -7.44 30.21 -21.66
C TYR A 55 -6.80 29.67 -20.39
N ASP A 56 -6.62 30.56 -19.41
CA ASP A 56 -6.17 30.23 -18.06
C ASP A 56 -7.32 29.55 -17.29
N TRP A 57 -7.18 28.24 -17.07
CA TRP A 57 -8.05 27.45 -16.21
C TRP A 57 -7.18 26.63 -15.25
N GLY A 58 -6.52 27.31 -14.31
CA GLY A 58 -5.82 26.65 -13.21
C GLY A 58 -6.70 25.72 -12.38
N SER A 59 -6.07 24.77 -11.68
CA SER A 59 -6.65 23.63 -10.94
C SER A 59 -7.60 23.96 -9.77
N TYR A 60 -8.00 25.22 -9.57
CA TYR A 60 -8.78 25.68 -8.42
C TYR A 60 -10.22 25.14 -8.35
N TYR A 61 -10.74 24.53 -9.41
CA TYR A 61 -12.13 24.04 -9.47
C TYR A 61 -12.29 22.53 -9.24
N ASN A 62 -11.21 21.74 -9.14
CA ASN A 62 -11.28 20.28 -9.07
C ASN A 62 -11.12 19.70 -7.64
N SER A 63 -11.53 20.43 -6.60
CA SER A 63 -11.62 19.87 -5.24
C SER A 63 -12.96 19.14 -5.02
N SER A 64 -13.10 17.96 -5.63
CA SER A 64 -14.27 17.08 -5.46
C SER A 64 -14.27 16.28 -4.14
N THR A 65 -13.28 16.49 -3.26
CA THR A 65 -13.43 16.19 -1.83
C THR A 65 -13.80 17.47 -1.10
N GLU A 66 -15.07 17.59 -0.69
CA GLU A 66 -15.57 18.58 0.25
C GLU A 66 -14.73 18.58 1.55
N LYS A 67 -13.64 19.33 1.59
CA LYS A 67 -13.22 19.98 2.84
C LYS A 67 -13.95 21.31 2.87
N GLN A 68 -14.88 21.42 3.81
CA GLN A 68 -15.52 22.68 4.15
C GLN A 68 -14.47 23.66 4.66
N VAL A 69 -13.93 24.49 3.78
CA VAL A 69 -13.09 25.61 4.18
C VAL A 69 -14.04 26.78 4.45
N LEU A 70 -14.15 27.17 5.72
CA LEU A 70 -14.88 28.33 6.30
C LEU A 70 -16.36 28.18 6.71
N GLY A 71 -17.02 27.03 6.60
CA GLY A 71 -18.41 26.89 7.10
C GLY A 71 -19.43 27.81 6.39
N VAL A 72 -19.04 28.45 5.29
CA VAL A 72 -19.92 29.15 4.37
C VAL A 72 -19.97 28.32 3.10
N SER A 73 -21.04 27.56 2.89
CA SER A 73 -21.33 27.07 1.55
C SER A 73 -21.64 28.32 0.72
N PHE A 74 -20.75 28.69 -0.20
CA PHE A 74 -21.15 29.56 -1.29
C PHE A 74 -22.14 28.77 -2.14
N SER A 75 -23.42 28.82 -1.75
CA SER A 75 -24.55 28.52 -2.63
C SER A 75 -24.74 29.64 -3.66
N SER A 76 -23.67 30.32 -4.07
CA SER A 76 -23.63 31.02 -5.35
C SER A 76 -23.46 29.97 -6.45
N LEU A 77 -24.47 29.11 -6.59
CA LEU A 77 -24.94 28.65 -7.89
C LEU A 77 -25.50 29.87 -8.64
N GLU A 78 -24.71 30.94 -8.78
CA GLU A 78 -24.81 31.69 -10.00
C GLU A 78 -24.50 30.67 -11.08
N LYS A 79 -25.49 30.39 -11.92
CA LYS A 79 -25.29 29.60 -13.14
C LYS A 79 -24.27 30.37 -13.97
N LEU A 80 -22.99 30.18 -13.68
CA LEU A 80 -21.93 30.63 -14.55
C LEU A 80 -22.25 30.01 -15.91
N PRO A 81 -22.28 30.82 -16.99
CA PRO A 81 -22.55 30.30 -18.30
C PRO A 81 -21.53 29.19 -18.56
N THR A 82 -22.01 27.98 -18.80
CA THR A 82 -21.15 26.84 -19.13
C THR A 82 -20.31 27.26 -20.33
N PRO A 83 -18.97 27.29 -20.23
CA PRO A 83 -18.14 27.73 -21.35
C PRO A 83 -18.47 26.89 -22.58
N GLU A 84 -18.84 27.56 -23.68
CA GLU A 84 -19.17 26.88 -24.93
C GLU A 84 -17.88 26.32 -25.54
N ILE A 85 -17.70 25.01 -25.43
CA ILE A 85 -16.58 24.31 -26.06
C ILE A 85 -16.76 24.39 -27.57
N PRO A 86 -15.74 24.83 -28.34
CA PRO A 86 -15.76 24.72 -29.78
C PRO A 86 -16.09 23.28 -30.21
N GLN A 87 -17.12 23.10 -31.04
CA GLN A 87 -17.58 21.74 -31.42
C GLN A 87 -16.51 20.92 -32.16
N ASN A 88 -15.46 21.56 -32.68
CA ASN A 88 -14.36 20.90 -33.39
C ASN A 88 -13.36 20.20 -32.45
N ILE A 89 -13.31 20.54 -31.15
CA ILE A 89 -12.45 19.84 -30.18
C ILE A 89 -13.21 18.79 -29.38
N MET A 90 -14.55 18.81 -29.45
CA MET A 90 -15.37 17.79 -28.80
C MET A 90 -15.12 16.42 -29.43
N PRO A 91 -14.72 15.39 -28.64
CA PRO A 91 -14.51 14.06 -29.18
C PRO A 91 -15.82 13.56 -29.78
N SER A 92 -15.71 12.97 -30.97
CA SER A 92 -16.85 12.34 -31.61
C SER A 92 -17.38 11.20 -30.73
N LYS A 93 -18.65 10.85 -30.90
CA LYS A 93 -19.19 9.66 -30.24
C LYS A 93 -18.33 8.44 -30.60
N ALA A 94 -17.93 7.66 -29.61
CA ALA A 94 -17.10 6.48 -29.81
C ALA A 94 -17.73 5.54 -30.84
N GLN A 95 -16.92 5.13 -31.82
CA GLN A 95 -17.34 4.23 -32.92
C GLN A 95 -16.94 2.77 -32.64
N GLY A 96 -15.98 2.55 -31.74
CA GLY A 96 -15.46 1.26 -31.33
C GLY A 96 -16.36 0.50 -30.36
N ILE A 97 -15.83 -0.60 -29.83
CA ILE A 97 -16.52 -1.42 -28.85
C ILE A 97 -16.41 -0.68 -27.51
N LEU A 98 -17.52 -0.39 -26.83
CA LEU A 98 -17.43 0.31 -25.56
C LEU A 98 -17.01 -0.63 -24.42
N PRO A 99 -16.30 -0.12 -23.39
CA PRO A 99 -16.14 -0.82 -22.12
C PRO A 99 -17.46 -1.37 -21.60
N GLY A 100 -17.41 -2.58 -21.03
CA GLY A 100 -18.58 -3.36 -20.61
C GLY A 100 -19.22 -4.20 -21.70
N ASN A 101 -18.80 -4.08 -22.96
CA ASN A 101 -19.08 -5.09 -23.99
C ASN A 101 -18.08 -6.26 -23.83
N PRO A 102 -18.52 -7.53 -23.90
CA PRO A 102 -17.63 -8.68 -23.76
C PRO A 102 -16.50 -8.74 -24.81
N LEU A 103 -16.65 -8.04 -25.93
CA LEU A 103 -15.64 -7.95 -26.99
C LEU A 103 -14.69 -6.76 -26.83
N TYR A 104 -14.86 -5.91 -25.82
CA TYR A 104 -13.99 -4.74 -25.61
C TYR A 104 -12.54 -5.14 -25.42
N ASN A 105 -12.32 -6.20 -24.66
CA ASN A 105 -11.00 -6.74 -24.44
C ASN A 105 -10.33 -7.27 -25.73
N LEU A 106 -11.12 -7.67 -26.73
CA LEU A 106 -10.59 -8.05 -28.05
C LEU A 106 -10.06 -6.82 -28.81
N GLU A 107 -10.69 -5.66 -28.64
CA GLU A 107 -10.20 -4.39 -29.18
C GLU A 107 -8.84 -4.05 -28.57
N LEU A 108 -8.73 -4.00 -27.24
CA LEU A 108 -7.46 -3.79 -26.53
C LEU A 108 -6.38 -4.80 -26.95
N PHE A 109 -6.76 -6.06 -27.17
CA PHE A 109 -5.86 -7.08 -27.67
C PHE A 109 -5.35 -6.77 -29.09
N THR A 110 -6.24 -6.39 -30.01
CA THR A 110 -5.85 -6.03 -31.37
C THR A 110 -4.97 -4.77 -31.42
N GLU A 111 -5.23 -3.80 -30.55
CA GLU A 111 -4.40 -2.61 -30.37
C GLU A 111 -2.98 -2.96 -29.91
N ASN A 112 -2.86 -3.85 -28.92
CA ASN A 112 -1.57 -4.33 -28.44
C ASN A 112 -0.81 -5.12 -29.51
N ILE A 113 -1.49 -5.93 -30.32
CA ILE A 113 -0.87 -6.57 -31.49
C ILE A 113 -0.37 -5.49 -32.46
N GLN A 114 -1.17 -4.47 -32.72
CA GLN A 114 -0.80 -3.40 -33.64
C GLN A 114 0.46 -2.66 -33.13
N LEU A 115 0.50 -2.31 -31.85
CA LEU A 115 1.69 -1.72 -31.21
C LEU A 115 2.89 -2.67 -31.28
N ALA A 116 2.71 -3.96 -31.00
CA ALA A 116 3.79 -4.95 -31.06
C ALA A 116 4.40 -5.06 -32.47
N LEU A 117 3.56 -4.96 -33.52
CA LEU A 117 3.98 -5.00 -34.92
C LEU A 117 4.50 -3.65 -35.45
N THR A 118 4.26 -2.55 -34.73
CA THR A 118 4.80 -1.21 -35.05
C THR A 118 6.22 -1.06 -34.49
N PHE A 119 7.23 -1.37 -35.30
CA PHE A 119 8.65 -1.32 -34.88
C PHE A 119 9.24 0.09 -34.78
N ASN A 120 8.68 1.07 -35.51
CA ASN A 120 9.14 2.44 -35.45
C ASN A 120 8.64 3.10 -34.16
N PRO A 121 9.51 3.62 -33.28
CA PRO A 121 9.09 4.12 -31.98
C PRO A 121 8.26 5.41 -32.06
N ILE A 122 8.50 6.28 -33.06
CA ILE A 122 7.71 7.49 -33.31
C ILE A 122 6.29 7.10 -33.75
N GLN A 123 6.17 6.14 -34.67
CA GLN A 123 4.86 5.62 -35.10
C GLN A 123 4.13 4.92 -33.97
N LYS A 124 4.84 4.15 -33.14
CA LYS A 124 4.28 3.49 -31.95
C LYS A 124 3.70 4.51 -30.97
N ALA A 125 4.44 5.58 -30.66
CA ALA A 125 3.94 6.65 -29.78
C ALA A 125 2.77 7.42 -30.41
N THR A 126 2.81 7.68 -31.72
CA THR A 126 1.69 8.30 -32.45
C THR A 126 0.43 7.42 -32.40
N GLN A 127 0.61 6.10 -32.48
CA GLN A 127 -0.49 5.13 -32.40
C GLN A 127 -1.09 5.07 -31.00
N ARG A 128 -0.26 5.10 -29.95
CA ARG A 128 -0.74 5.24 -28.56
C ARG A 128 -1.56 6.52 -28.39
N LEU A 129 -1.12 7.64 -28.98
CA LEU A 129 -1.86 8.89 -28.94
C LEU A 129 -3.25 8.77 -29.59
N ALA A 130 -3.35 8.04 -30.70
CA ALA A 130 -4.63 7.76 -31.33
C ALA A 130 -5.55 6.93 -30.43
N PHE A 131 -5.02 5.90 -29.77
CA PHE A 131 -5.78 5.12 -28.79
C PHE A 131 -6.21 5.97 -27.59
N ALA A 132 -5.36 6.88 -27.10
CA ALA A 132 -5.75 7.81 -26.04
C ALA A 132 -6.95 8.70 -26.46
N SER A 133 -6.95 9.24 -27.68
CA SER A 133 -8.10 10.00 -28.21
C SER A 133 -9.38 9.13 -28.33
N GLU A 134 -9.23 7.85 -28.66
CA GLU A 134 -10.32 6.89 -28.65
C GLU A 134 -10.86 6.64 -27.24
N ARG A 135 -10.00 6.36 -26.25
CA ARG A 135 -10.40 6.20 -24.84
C ARG A 135 -11.12 7.45 -24.33
N LEU A 136 -10.67 8.67 -24.68
CA LEU A 136 -11.37 9.91 -24.34
C LEU A 136 -12.81 9.96 -24.91
N SER A 137 -12.98 9.51 -26.16
CA SER A 137 -14.29 9.42 -26.82
C SER A 137 -15.21 8.40 -26.13
N GLU A 138 -14.65 7.31 -25.62
CA GLU A 138 -15.38 6.28 -24.87
C GLU A 138 -15.81 6.76 -23.49
N ILE A 139 -14.90 7.39 -22.74
CA ILE A 139 -15.18 7.99 -21.42
C ILE A 139 -16.37 8.94 -21.56
N LYS A 140 -16.32 9.83 -22.55
CA LYS A 140 -17.43 10.74 -22.86
C LYS A 140 -18.72 9.98 -23.16
N THR A 141 -18.65 9.00 -24.06
CA THR A 141 -19.84 8.25 -24.49
C THR A 141 -20.48 7.48 -23.33
N LEU A 142 -19.67 6.90 -22.44
CA LEU A 142 -20.14 6.19 -21.26
C LEU A 142 -20.68 7.11 -20.16
N ALA A 143 -20.05 8.28 -19.98
CA ALA A 143 -20.56 9.34 -19.11
C ALA A 143 -21.94 9.83 -19.60
N ASP A 144 -22.09 10.09 -20.90
CA ASP A 144 -23.36 10.49 -21.52
C ASP A 144 -24.44 9.40 -21.38
N LEU A 145 -24.04 8.12 -21.26
CA LEU A 145 -24.93 6.98 -21.00
C LEU A 145 -25.21 6.72 -19.50
N GLY A 146 -24.63 7.51 -18.60
CA GLY A 146 -24.76 7.34 -17.15
C GLY A 146 -24.08 6.08 -16.60
N LYS A 147 -23.07 5.55 -17.30
CA LYS A 147 -22.29 4.37 -16.89
C LYS A 147 -20.95 4.79 -16.29
N SER A 148 -21.01 5.45 -15.13
CA SER A 148 -19.85 6.04 -14.44
C SER A 148 -18.72 5.05 -14.17
N ASP A 149 -19.03 3.84 -13.69
CA ASP A 149 -18.04 2.79 -13.43
C ASP A 149 -17.20 2.46 -14.67
N LEU A 150 -17.86 2.25 -15.81
CA LEU A 150 -17.19 1.90 -17.07
C LEU A 150 -16.43 3.10 -17.67
N ALA A 151 -16.95 4.32 -17.47
CA ALA A 151 -16.25 5.53 -17.86
C ALA A 151 -14.96 5.70 -17.04
N ASN A 152 -15.01 5.36 -15.75
CA ASN A 152 -13.84 5.35 -14.89
C ASN A 152 -12.81 4.29 -15.31
N ASP A 153 -13.24 3.09 -15.70
CA ASP A 153 -12.34 2.05 -16.23
C ASP A 153 -11.62 2.54 -17.50
N ALA A 154 -12.35 3.17 -18.43
CA ALA A 154 -11.77 3.77 -19.63
C ALA A 154 -10.80 4.93 -19.30
N ALA A 155 -11.08 5.71 -18.26
CA ALA A 155 -10.20 6.78 -17.79
C ALA A 155 -8.89 6.26 -17.20
N VAL A 156 -8.90 5.10 -16.55
CA VAL A 156 -7.68 4.42 -16.09
C VAL A 156 -6.83 3.97 -17.28
N ILE A 157 -7.45 3.36 -18.30
CA ILE A 157 -6.74 2.94 -19.53
C ILE A 157 -6.17 4.17 -20.26
N TYR A 158 -6.94 5.25 -20.36
CA TYR A 158 -6.48 6.53 -20.91
C TYR A 158 -5.25 7.05 -20.16
N LYS A 159 -5.32 7.12 -18.82
CA LYS A 159 -4.22 7.59 -17.98
C LYS A 159 -2.93 6.80 -18.25
N ASN A 160 -3.01 5.47 -18.18
CA ASN A 160 -1.85 4.60 -18.41
C ASN A 160 -1.28 4.78 -19.83
N THR A 161 -2.15 4.98 -20.83
CA THR A 161 -1.72 5.22 -22.22
C THR A 161 -0.97 6.55 -22.35
N MET A 162 -1.42 7.60 -21.66
CA MET A 162 -0.76 8.92 -21.65
C MET A 162 0.59 8.87 -20.89
N GLU A 163 0.67 8.15 -19.78
CA GLU A 163 1.94 7.92 -19.06
C GLU A 163 2.98 7.18 -19.92
N ASP A 164 2.53 6.17 -20.67
CA ASP A 164 3.34 5.45 -21.66
C ASP A 164 3.83 6.35 -22.81
N ILE A 165 3.05 7.37 -23.18
CA ILE A 165 3.43 8.37 -24.18
C ILE A 165 4.48 9.31 -23.59
N ALA A 166 4.28 9.81 -22.37
CA ALA A 166 5.21 10.68 -21.66
C ALA A 166 6.60 10.03 -21.53
N GLN A 167 6.66 8.79 -21.04
CA GLN A 167 7.92 8.04 -20.92
C GLN A 167 8.64 7.85 -22.26
N ASN A 168 7.89 7.50 -23.32
CA ASN A 168 8.46 7.37 -24.65
C ASN A 168 9.01 8.70 -25.18
N ILE A 169 8.33 9.81 -24.92
CA ILE A 169 8.77 11.14 -25.38
C ILE A 169 10.09 11.52 -24.74
N GLU A 170 10.25 11.29 -23.45
CA GLU A 170 11.50 11.53 -22.72
C GLU A 170 12.66 10.67 -23.28
N GLU A 171 12.40 9.38 -23.57
CA GLU A 171 13.39 8.50 -24.18
C GLU A 171 13.76 8.95 -25.61
N LEU A 172 12.78 9.39 -26.40
CA LEU A 172 12.98 9.78 -27.79
C LEU A 172 13.65 11.14 -27.94
N SER A 173 13.34 12.08 -27.04
CA SER A 173 13.93 13.42 -26.98
C SER A 173 15.39 13.35 -26.52
N SER A 174 15.68 12.59 -25.45
CA SER A 174 17.05 12.39 -24.95
C SER A 174 17.97 11.73 -25.98
N LYS A 175 17.43 10.80 -26.79
CA LYS A 175 18.16 10.16 -27.90
C LYS A 175 18.21 10.99 -29.19
N LYS A 176 17.52 12.15 -29.25
CA LYS A 176 17.41 13.01 -30.45
C LYS A 176 16.96 12.23 -31.69
N THR A 177 15.97 11.34 -31.52
CA THR A 177 15.48 10.48 -32.59
C THR A 177 14.84 11.31 -33.72
N PRO A 178 15.18 11.09 -35.01
CA PRO A 178 14.55 11.84 -36.11
C PRO A 178 13.02 11.73 -36.08
N GLY A 179 12.33 12.87 -36.10
CA GLY A 179 10.87 12.96 -36.01
C GLY A 179 10.32 13.16 -34.59
N SER A 180 11.16 13.14 -33.54
CA SER A 180 10.70 13.39 -32.16
C SER A 180 10.10 14.79 -31.97
N ALA A 181 10.61 15.81 -32.66
CA ALA A 181 10.06 17.17 -32.62
C ALA A 181 8.62 17.24 -33.17
N ASP A 182 8.33 16.56 -34.28
CA ASP A 182 6.97 16.49 -34.84
C ASP A 182 6.01 15.72 -33.92
N LEU A 183 6.51 14.65 -33.29
CA LEU A 183 5.76 13.91 -32.27
C LEU A 183 5.44 14.78 -31.05
N LEU A 184 6.42 15.54 -30.53
CA LEU A 184 6.25 16.46 -29.39
C LEU A 184 5.11 17.44 -29.65
N THR A 185 5.13 18.13 -30.80
CA THR A 185 4.06 19.08 -31.18
C THR A 185 2.68 18.40 -31.31
N LYS A 186 2.62 17.17 -31.84
CA LYS A 186 1.37 16.41 -31.93
C LYS A 186 0.82 16.04 -30.56
N VAL A 187 1.69 15.57 -29.66
CA VAL A 187 1.28 15.20 -28.30
C VAL A 187 0.86 16.44 -27.51
N GLU A 188 1.62 17.54 -27.58
CA GLU A 188 1.26 18.82 -26.97
C GLU A 188 -0.14 19.26 -27.39
N SER A 189 -0.40 19.29 -28.71
CA SER A 189 -1.68 19.71 -29.27
C SER A 189 -2.84 18.81 -28.85
N ALA A 190 -2.63 17.49 -28.86
CA ALA A 190 -3.64 16.52 -28.46
C ALA A 190 -3.91 16.57 -26.95
N ALA A 191 -2.86 16.62 -26.12
CA ALA A 191 -2.97 16.69 -24.66
C ALA A 191 -3.68 17.98 -24.22
N ALA A 192 -3.34 19.13 -24.81
CA ALA A 192 -4.04 20.39 -24.55
C ALA A 192 -5.53 20.31 -24.94
N SER A 193 -5.83 19.71 -26.10
CA SER A 193 -7.23 19.51 -26.54
C SER A 193 -7.99 18.59 -25.59
N HIS A 194 -7.37 17.49 -25.17
CA HIS A 194 -7.94 16.54 -24.23
C HIS A 194 -8.19 17.18 -22.84
N ALA A 195 -7.25 18.00 -22.35
CA ALA A 195 -7.38 18.71 -21.07
C ALA A 195 -8.59 19.67 -21.07
N VAL A 196 -8.73 20.49 -22.12
CA VAL A 196 -9.87 21.43 -22.25
C VAL A 196 -11.20 20.69 -22.29
N VAL A 197 -11.27 19.59 -23.06
CA VAL A 197 -12.47 18.75 -23.13
C VAL A 197 -12.77 18.14 -21.77
N ALA A 198 -11.78 17.55 -21.10
CA ALA A 198 -11.96 16.87 -19.81
C ALA A 198 -12.38 17.84 -18.70
N GLN A 199 -11.77 19.03 -18.61
CA GLN A 199 -12.14 20.06 -17.65
C GLN A 199 -13.58 20.56 -17.88
N SER A 200 -13.95 20.84 -19.13
CA SER A 200 -15.31 21.30 -19.43
C SER A 200 -16.37 20.21 -19.20
N LEU A 201 -16.03 18.95 -19.50
CA LEU A 201 -16.89 17.82 -19.17
C LEU A 201 -16.99 17.60 -17.67
N ALA A 202 -15.91 17.80 -16.90
CA ALA A 202 -15.95 17.75 -15.43
C ALA A 202 -16.94 18.79 -14.86
N LEU A 203 -16.88 20.03 -15.35
CA LEU A 203 -17.76 21.13 -14.91
C LEU A 203 -19.23 20.92 -15.25
N SER A 204 -19.51 20.20 -16.35
CA SER A 204 -20.89 19.91 -16.79
C SER A 204 -21.41 18.55 -16.29
N SER A 205 -20.54 17.75 -15.69
CA SER A 205 -20.84 16.40 -15.20
C SER A 205 -21.40 16.44 -13.77
N PRO A 206 -22.29 15.49 -13.40
CA PRO A 206 -22.64 15.25 -12.01
C PRO A 206 -21.41 14.98 -11.12
N SER A 207 -21.52 15.22 -9.80
CA SER A 207 -20.36 15.10 -8.89
C SER A 207 -19.79 13.68 -8.78
N ASP A 208 -20.61 12.65 -9.00
CA ASP A 208 -20.19 11.24 -9.00
C ASP A 208 -19.37 10.85 -10.24
N THR A 209 -19.42 11.64 -11.32
CA THR A 209 -18.63 11.43 -12.54
C THR A 209 -17.41 12.36 -12.65
N ALA A 210 -17.27 13.35 -11.78
CA ALA A 210 -16.14 14.28 -11.79
C ALA A 210 -14.77 13.58 -11.57
N SER A 211 -14.74 12.51 -10.76
CA SER A 211 -13.50 11.85 -10.36
C SER A 211 -12.71 11.24 -11.52
N PHE A 212 -13.37 10.67 -12.53
CA PHE A 212 -12.66 10.11 -13.68
C PHE A 212 -12.24 11.19 -14.69
N TRP A 213 -12.93 12.33 -14.74
CA TRP A 213 -12.44 13.47 -15.51
C TRP A 213 -11.17 14.06 -14.89
N THR A 214 -11.05 14.09 -13.56
CA THR A 214 -9.82 14.46 -12.88
C THR A 214 -8.65 13.57 -13.30
N LYS A 215 -8.84 12.24 -13.37
CA LYS A 215 -7.79 11.31 -13.87
C LYS A 215 -7.33 11.64 -15.30
N VAL A 216 -8.26 12.02 -16.17
CA VAL A 216 -7.95 12.43 -17.55
C VAL A 216 -7.15 13.73 -17.56
N VAL A 217 -7.56 14.72 -16.75
CA VAL A 217 -6.86 16.01 -16.60
C VAL A 217 -5.45 15.79 -16.07
N ASP A 218 -5.29 15.07 -14.96
CA ASP A 218 -3.98 14.80 -14.35
C ASP A 218 -3.02 14.11 -15.33
N ALA A 219 -3.53 13.13 -16.09
CA ALA A 219 -2.72 12.42 -17.09
C ALA A 219 -2.31 13.33 -18.26
N THR A 220 -3.19 14.24 -18.69
CA THR A 220 -2.85 15.23 -19.73
C THR A 220 -1.86 16.27 -19.25
N GLU A 221 -2.01 16.78 -18.03
CA GLU A 221 -1.11 17.77 -17.42
C GLU A 221 0.31 17.20 -17.29
N ASN A 222 0.44 16.00 -16.70
CA ASN A 222 1.72 15.32 -16.59
C ASN A 222 2.40 15.08 -17.96
N THR A 223 1.60 14.76 -18.99
CA THR A 223 2.12 14.59 -20.36
C THR A 223 2.56 15.92 -20.96
N MET A 224 1.82 17.01 -20.75
CA MET A 224 2.20 18.36 -21.21
C MET A 224 3.48 18.83 -20.52
N ASP A 225 3.63 18.58 -19.22
CA ASP A 225 4.84 18.91 -18.45
C ASP A 225 6.05 18.15 -19.03
N THR A 226 5.90 16.85 -19.27
CA THR A 226 6.96 16.03 -19.89
C THR A 226 7.34 16.53 -21.29
N VAL A 227 6.35 16.99 -22.08
CA VAL A 227 6.58 17.56 -23.41
C VAL A 227 7.30 18.92 -23.33
N ALA A 228 6.93 19.77 -22.36
CA ALA A 228 7.56 21.06 -22.12
C ALA A 228 9.04 20.86 -21.72
N ASP A 229 9.32 19.93 -20.80
CA ASP A 229 10.67 19.56 -20.38
C ASP A 229 11.50 19.02 -21.55
N ALA A 230 10.94 18.06 -22.32
CA ALA A 230 11.58 17.50 -23.50
C ALA A 230 11.85 18.55 -24.59
N SER A 231 11.08 19.64 -24.63
CA SER A 231 11.22 20.77 -25.55
C SER A 231 12.08 21.91 -24.99
N ASN A 232 12.55 21.81 -23.74
CA ASN A 232 13.21 22.88 -23.00
C ASN A 232 12.40 24.19 -22.95
N GLN A 233 11.08 24.08 -22.82
CA GLN A 233 10.22 25.25 -22.59
C GLN A 233 10.27 25.64 -21.09
N PRO A 234 10.21 26.94 -20.74
CA PRO A 234 10.11 27.37 -19.35
C PRO A 234 8.75 26.96 -18.76
N ALA A 235 8.72 26.67 -17.45
CA ALA A 235 7.51 26.26 -16.74
C ALA A 235 6.35 27.27 -16.84
N ILE A 236 6.66 28.56 -17.02
CA ILE A 236 5.69 29.61 -17.32
C ILE A 236 6.03 30.14 -18.71
N PRO A 237 5.15 29.95 -19.72
CA PRO A 237 5.33 30.53 -21.04
C PRO A 237 5.42 32.06 -20.95
N GLU A 238 6.29 32.67 -21.75
CA GLU A 238 6.50 34.13 -21.75
C GLU A 238 5.19 34.89 -22.02
N ASP A 239 4.34 34.35 -22.90
CA ASP A 239 3.02 34.92 -23.19
C ASP A 239 2.07 34.90 -22.00
N LEU A 240 2.11 33.84 -21.17
CA LEU A 240 1.32 33.76 -19.94
C LEU A 240 1.86 34.73 -18.89
N SER A 241 3.18 34.79 -18.73
CA SER A 241 3.83 35.78 -17.84
C SER A 241 3.39 37.20 -18.22
N ASN A 242 3.42 37.53 -19.51
CA ASN A 242 2.94 38.80 -20.04
C ASN A 242 1.42 39.00 -19.84
N GLY A 243 0.63 37.93 -19.95
CA GLY A 243 -0.82 37.94 -19.72
C GLY A 243 -1.17 38.25 -18.27
N ILE A 244 -0.54 37.56 -17.32
CA ILE A 244 -0.67 37.80 -15.88
C ILE A 244 -0.26 39.24 -15.56
N GLN A 245 0.83 39.73 -16.16
CA GLN A 245 1.30 41.10 -15.97
C GLN A 245 0.30 42.13 -16.53
N LYS A 246 -0.35 41.86 -17.67
CA LYS A 246 -1.43 42.69 -18.20
C LYS A 246 -2.68 42.66 -17.32
N LEU A 247 -3.07 41.50 -16.78
CA LEU A 247 -4.20 41.41 -15.85
C LEU A 247 -3.92 42.20 -14.56
N LYS A 248 -2.67 42.19 -14.09
CA LYS A 248 -2.18 43.01 -12.97
C LYS A 248 -2.28 44.50 -13.31
N GLU A 249 -1.80 44.91 -14.48
CA GLU A 249 -1.89 46.31 -14.95
C GLU A 249 -3.34 46.79 -15.15
N GLN A 250 -4.25 45.89 -15.53
CA GLN A 250 -5.68 46.19 -15.69
C GLN A 250 -6.44 46.24 -14.36
N GLY A 251 -5.80 45.88 -13.24
CA GLY A 251 -6.45 45.76 -11.93
C GLY A 251 -7.52 44.67 -11.86
N LEU A 252 -7.49 43.71 -12.80
CA LEU A 252 -8.39 42.55 -12.80
C LEU A 252 -7.92 41.47 -11.83
N ILE A 253 -6.60 41.40 -11.60
CA ILE A 253 -6.01 40.71 -10.47
C ILE A 253 -5.24 41.73 -9.65
N THR A 254 -5.35 41.63 -8.34
CA THR A 254 -4.58 42.47 -7.42
C THR A 254 -3.09 42.18 -7.57
N PRO A 255 -2.20 43.15 -7.25
CA PRO A 255 -0.77 42.88 -7.14
C PRO A 255 -0.48 41.66 -6.27
N GLU A 256 -1.22 41.47 -5.18
CA GLU A 256 -1.13 40.32 -4.28
C GLU A 256 -1.57 39.00 -4.94
N GLU A 257 -2.61 38.98 -5.78
CA GLU A 257 -3.02 37.78 -6.53
C GLU A 257 -2.04 37.42 -7.65
N SER A 258 -1.54 38.43 -8.37
CA SER A 258 -0.45 38.23 -9.33
C SER A 258 0.80 37.73 -8.61
N ASP A 259 1.13 38.30 -7.46
CA ASP A 259 2.30 37.92 -6.66
C ASP A 259 2.08 36.61 -5.92
N LYS A 260 0.84 36.10 -5.78
CA LYS A 260 0.49 34.73 -5.37
C LYS A 260 0.61 33.73 -6.52
N LEU A 261 0.29 34.12 -7.75
CA LEU A 261 0.58 33.33 -8.96
C LEU A 261 2.09 33.18 -9.17
N TYR A 262 2.86 34.23 -8.88
CA TYR A 262 4.33 34.15 -8.75
C TYR A 262 4.78 33.65 -7.34
N GLY A 263 3.86 33.62 -6.38
CA GLY A 263 4.03 33.34 -4.96
C GLY A 263 3.84 31.89 -4.58
N LEU A 264 3.83 30.99 -5.57
CA LEU A 264 4.27 29.60 -5.39
C LEU A 264 5.54 29.55 -4.51
N GLN A 265 6.40 30.57 -4.57
CA GLN A 265 7.53 30.76 -3.67
C GLN A 265 7.17 30.76 -2.16
N ALA A 266 6.04 31.33 -1.74
CA ALA A 266 5.60 31.36 -0.33
C ALA A 266 5.02 30.02 0.13
N VAL A 267 4.29 29.31 -0.74
CA VAL A 267 3.81 27.94 -0.48
C VAL A 267 4.99 26.97 -0.47
N ILE A 268 5.92 27.10 -1.42
CA ILE A 268 7.20 26.40 -1.44
C ILE A 268 7.99 26.74 -0.18
N GLY A 269 8.05 28.02 0.23
CA GLY A 269 8.72 28.48 1.44
C GLY A 269 8.11 27.89 2.72
N PHE A 270 6.79 27.80 2.81
CA PHE A 270 6.09 27.15 3.93
C PHE A 270 6.29 25.63 3.93
N SER A 271 6.28 25.00 2.75
CA SER A 271 6.62 23.58 2.61
C SER A 271 8.08 23.30 3.00
N GLU A 272 9.01 24.18 2.63
CA GLU A 272 10.43 24.15 3.02
C GLU A 272 10.54 24.34 4.53
N LEU A 273 9.80 25.30 5.12
CA LEU A 273 9.75 25.55 6.56
C LEU A 273 9.29 24.31 7.35
N ARG A 274 8.32 23.55 6.80
CA ARG A 274 7.88 22.26 7.35
C ARG A 274 8.96 21.18 7.30
N THR A 275 9.81 21.15 6.26
CA THR A 275 10.93 20.19 6.21
C THR A 275 11.96 20.40 7.33
N TYR A 276 12.03 21.59 7.92
CA TYR A 276 12.95 21.92 9.02
C TYR A 276 12.37 21.66 10.43
N GLN A 277 11.12 21.20 10.57
CA GLN A 277 10.42 21.03 11.87
C GLN A 277 11.10 20.07 12.87
N ALA A 278 11.99 19.19 12.40
CA ALA A 278 12.63 18.17 13.25
C ALA A 278 13.93 18.63 13.97
N LEU A 279 14.38 19.87 13.77
CA LEU A 279 15.68 20.32 14.29
C LEU A 279 15.54 21.07 15.63
N THR A 280 16.31 20.66 16.64
CA THR A 280 16.36 21.34 17.94
C THR A 280 16.98 22.75 17.80
N PRO A 281 16.42 23.78 18.48
CA PRO A 281 16.97 25.13 18.41
C PRO A 281 18.41 25.19 18.95
N PRO A 282 19.31 25.98 18.32
CA PRO A 282 20.70 26.11 18.74
C PRO A 282 20.77 26.75 20.12
N THR A 283 21.62 26.21 20.99
CA THR A 283 21.93 26.82 22.29
C THR A 283 22.57 28.21 22.09
N PRO A 284 22.51 29.11 23.09
CA PRO A 284 23.13 30.45 22.99
C PRO A 284 24.62 30.41 22.63
N GLU A 285 25.33 29.36 23.03
CA GLU A 285 26.73 29.14 22.69
C GLU A 285 26.92 28.85 21.18
N ILE A 286 26.08 27.99 20.61
CA ILE A 286 26.08 27.67 19.17
C ILE A 286 25.66 28.90 18.35
N GLN A 287 24.69 29.68 18.82
CA GLN A 287 24.30 30.94 18.18
C GLN A 287 25.47 31.92 18.11
N ASN A 288 26.23 32.08 19.19
CA ASN A 288 27.41 32.95 19.19
C ASN A 288 28.50 32.43 18.22
N LYS A 289 28.70 31.11 18.12
CA LYS A 289 29.61 30.49 17.13
C LYS A 289 29.15 30.72 15.69
N ILE A 290 27.84 30.65 15.41
CA ILE A 290 27.28 30.97 14.09
C ILE A 290 27.55 32.44 13.75
N SER A 291 27.27 33.37 14.66
CA SER A 291 27.51 34.80 14.45
C SER A 291 29.00 35.12 14.29
N GLN A 292 29.88 34.47 15.05
CA GLN A 292 31.33 34.63 14.89
C GLN A 292 31.80 34.13 13.52
N TRP A 293 31.27 33.01 13.05
CA TRP A 293 31.58 32.48 11.72
C TRP A 293 31.05 33.39 10.60
N GLN A 294 29.82 33.88 10.69
CA GLN A 294 29.25 34.81 9.70
C GLN A 294 30.03 36.14 9.60
N ASN A 295 30.68 36.56 10.69
CA ASN A 295 31.49 37.79 10.73
C ASN A 295 32.96 37.58 10.29
N GLN A 296 33.40 36.34 10.01
CA GLN A 296 34.72 36.08 9.45
C GLN A 296 34.70 36.41 7.95
N ALA A 297 35.52 37.37 7.52
CA ALA A 297 35.64 37.71 6.10
C ALA A 297 36.37 36.60 5.32
N GLY A 298 35.65 35.88 4.45
CA GLY A 298 36.22 34.93 3.48
C GLY A 298 35.41 33.62 3.34
N ASP A 299 35.69 32.86 2.28
CA ASP A 299 35.07 31.56 1.95
C ASP A 299 35.50 30.41 2.89
N VAL A 300 35.52 30.66 4.20
CA VAL A 300 35.85 29.64 5.19
C VAL A 300 34.60 28.78 5.43
N PRO A 301 34.61 27.48 5.11
CA PRO A 301 33.45 26.62 5.29
C PRO A 301 33.06 26.55 6.77
N ALA A 302 31.75 26.52 7.03
CA ALA A 302 31.22 26.47 8.38
C ALA A 302 31.76 25.28 9.19
N PRO A 303 32.23 25.51 10.44
CA PRO A 303 32.60 24.45 11.37
C PRO A 303 31.49 23.41 11.53
N GLY A 304 31.88 22.14 11.68
CA GLY A 304 30.92 21.02 11.77
C GLY A 304 29.88 21.20 12.89
N GLU A 305 30.26 21.84 13.99
CA GLU A 305 29.38 22.10 15.15
C GLU A 305 28.22 23.05 14.83
N ILE A 306 28.39 23.97 13.87
CA ILE A 306 27.35 24.94 13.52
C ILE A 306 26.56 24.56 12.26
N ARG A 307 27.09 23.65 11.43
CA ARG A 307 26.53 23.30 10.11
C ARG A 307 25.08 22.77 10.18
N PRO A 308 24.69 21.88 11.11
CA PRO A 308 23.29 21.45 11.26
C PRO A 308 22.34 22.60 11.60
N TYR A 309 22.86 23.64 12.26
CA TYR A 309 22.08 24.80 12.72
C TYR A 309 22.06 25.95 11.70
N LEU A 310 22.83 25.89 10.60
CA LEU A 310 22.71 26.86 9.51
C LEU A 310 21.33 26.77 8.85
N TYR A 311 20.77 25.56 8.77
CA TYR A 311 19.40 25.34 8.31
C TYR A 311 18.37 25.93 9.27
N TYR A 312 18.66 25.98 10.58
CA TYR A 312 17.81 26.65 11.56
C TYR A 312 17.79 28.17 11.36
N THR A 313 18.93 28.80 11.06
CA THR A 313 18.98 30.23 10.71
C THR A 313 18.16 30.51 9.44
N ARG A 314 18.30 29.65 8.41
CA ARG A 314 17.48 29.74 7.19
C ARG A 314 15.99 29.55 7.49
N ALA A 315 15.62 28.60 8.33
CA ALA A 315 14.23 28.38 8.74
C ALA A 315 13.66 29.59 9.50
N GLN A 316 14.45 30.22 10.38
CA GLN A 316 14.05 31.46 11.03
C GLN A 316 13.91 32.63 10.05
N GLU A 317 14.82 32.78 9.08
CA GLU A 317 14.71 33.81 8.04
C GLU A 317 13.48 33.57 7.14
N LEU A 318 13.23 32.32 6.74
CA LEU A 318 12.03 31.93 6.02
C LEU A 318 10.78 32.26 6.83
N ALA A 319 10.72 31.86 8.11
CA ALA A 319 9.60 32.19 8.98
C ALA A 319 9.41 33.71 9.19
N LYS A 320 10.46 34.54 9.09
CA LYS A 320 10.34 36.01 9.14
C LYS A 320 9.82 36.62 7.84
N ASN A 321 10.08 35.96 6.71
CA ASN A 321 9.85 36.52 5.37
C ASN A 321 8.64 35.92 4.64
N ILE A 322 8.14 34.74 5.06
CA ILE A 322 6.94 34.11 4.49
C ILE A 322 5.73 35.01 4.76
N ASP A 323 4.93 35.29 3.74
CA ASP A 323 3.67 36.01 3.93
C ASP A 323 2.59 35.08 4.50
N PHE A 324 2.45 35.08 5.82
CA PHE A 324 1.47 34.30 6.57
C PHE A 324 0.02 34.75 6.36
N SER A 325 -0.22 35.93 5.77
CA SER A 325 -1.58 36.45 5.54
C SER A 325 -2.40 35.56 4.61
N SER A 326 -1.73 34.74 3.81
CA SER A 326 -2.32 33.78 2.89
C SER A 326 -2.62 32.40 3.50
N PHE A 327 -2.17 32.13 4.73
CA PHE A 327 -2.32 30.83 5.41
C PHE A 327 -3.43 30.86 6.45
N ASP A 328 -4.08 29.73 6.70
CA ASP A 328 -5.14 29.65 7.71
C ASP A 328 -4.58 29.75 9.15
N PRO A 329 -5.40 30.11 10.16
CA PRO A 329 -4.93 30.26 11.54
C PRO A 329 -4.31 28.99 12.14
N GLU A 330 -4.68 27.78 11.69
CA GLU A 330 -4.07 26.54 12.17
C GLU A 330 -2.65 26.38 11.62
N GLN A 331 -2.45 26.65 10.32
CA GLN A 331 -1.14 26.66 9.66
C GLN A 331 -0.22 27.74 10.23
N GLN A 332 -0.77 28.93 10.49
CA GLN A 332 -0.05 30.00 11.18
C GLN A 332 0.35 29.57 12.60
N SER A 333 -0.58 28.94 13.34
CA SER A 333 -0.31 28.43 14.70
C SER A 333 0.72 27.30 14.70
N GLU A 334 0.73 26.47 13.66
CA GLU A 334 1.74 25.43 13.47
C GLU A 334 3.12 26.06 13.25
N ALA A 335 3.26 27.03 12.35
CA ALA A 335 4.53 27.74 12.16
C ALA A 335 4.98 28.46 13.45
N ALA A 336 4.06 29.10 14.17
CA ALA A 336 4.33 29.77 15.43
C ALA A 336 4.73 28.80 16.55
N ARG A 337 4.24 27.55 16.53
CA ARG A 337 4.63 26.50 17.48
C ARG A 337 6.10 26.13 17.34
N PHE A 338 6.61 26.08 16.11
CA PHE A 338 7.99 25.66 15.85
C PHE A 338 8.98 26.83 15.80
N TYR A 339 8.54 28.03 15.38
CA TYR A 339 9.39 29.21 15.20
C TYR A 339 8.80 30.47 15.86
N PRO A 340 8.51 30.45 17.17
CA PRO A 340 7.74 31.50 17.84
C PRO A 340 8.37 32.89 17.69
N ASP A 341 9.67 33.02 17.89
CA ASP A 341 10.35 34.33 17.84
C ASP A 341 10.38 34.93 16.42
N ALA A 342 10.54 34.08 15.41
CA ALA A 342 10.59 34.49 14.01
C ALA A 342 9.20 34.86 13.48
N VAL A 343 8.19 34.07 13.83
CA VAL A 343 6.80 34.28 13.42
C VAL A 343 6.19 35.49 14.13
N VAL A 344 6.52 35.76 15.39
CA VAL A 344 6.10 37.00 16.10
C VAL A 344 6.73 38.26 15.48
N GLN A 345 7.93 38.15 14.91
CA GLN A 345 8.58 39.25 14.19
C GLN A 345 8.05 39.44 12.77
N ASN A 346 7.27 38.49 12.25
CA ASN A 346 6.71 38.55 10.92
C ASN A 346 5.46 39.45 10.91
N PRO A 347 5.43 40.54 10.14
CA PRO A 347 4.31 41.50 10.15
C PRO A 347 2.99 40.93 9.62
N THR A 348 3.02 39.75 8.99
CA THR A 348 1.85 39.13 8.34
C THR A 348 1.15 38.06 9.20
N PHE A 349 1.69 37.74 10.38
CA PHE A 349 1.15 36.71 11.30
C PHE A 349 0.04 37.26 12.24
N SER A 350 -1.03 36.49 12.45
CA SER A 350 -2.15 36.85 13.35
C SER A 350 -2.50 35.74 14.37
N SER A 351 -2.24 35.98 15.66
CA SER A 351 -2.46 34.97 16.71
C SER A 351 -3.92 34.88 17.18
N THR A 352 -4.60 33.75 16.94
CA THR A 352 -5.94 33.46 17.49
C THR A 352 -5.92 32.18 18.36
N PRO A 353 -6.46 32.13 19.60
CA PRO A 353 -6.37 30.95 20.49
C PRO A 353 -7.38 29.83 20.18
N ILE A 354 -6.96 28.55 20.24
CA ILE A 354 -7.78 27.34 19.95
C ILE A 354 -7.97 26.47 21.22
N THR A 355 -9.15 25.81 21.39
CA THR A 355 -9.54 24.99 22.57
C THR A 355 -9.73 23.49 22.19
N PRO A 356 -9.25 22.49 22.98
CA PRO A 356 -9.22 21.06 22.59
C PRO A 356 -10.49 20.23 22.93
N SER A 357 -10.73 19.13 22.18
CA SER A 357 -11.90 18.22 22.25
C SER A 357 -11.51 16.73 22.43
N PRO A 358 -12.33 15.84 23.07
CA PRO A 358 -11.92 14.48 23.50
C PRO A 358 -12.39 13.28 22.62
N SER A 359 -11.64 12.16 22.67
CA SER A 359 -11.78 10.91 21.86
C SER A 359 -12.67 9.79 22.45
N PRO A 360 -13.16 8.81 21.63
CA PRO A 360 -14.01 7.68 22.06
C PRO A 360 -13.36 6.27 22.02
N SER A 361 -14.08 5.30 22.63
CA SER A 361 -13.68 3.95 23.08
C SER A 361 -13.99 2.79 22.10
N ILE A 362 -13.22 1.69 22.18
CA ILE A 362 -13.23 0.49 21.29
C ILE A 362 -13.98 -0.73 21.89
N SER A 363 -14.43 -1.66 21.03
CA SER A 363 -15.20 -2.91 21.31
C SER A 363 -14.44 -4.21 20.91
N PRO A 364 -14.89 -5.42 21.33
CA PRO A 364 -14.05 -6.62 21.47
C PRO A 364 -14.02 -7.61 20.28
N ILE A 365 -12.96 -8.44 20.27
CA ILE A 365 -12.43 -9.30 19.19
C ILE A 365 -12.96 -10.76 19.24
N PRO A 366 -13.18 -11.44 18.08
CA PRO A 366 -13.58 -12.86 18.00
C PRO A 366 -12.40 -13.87 17.84
N SER A 367 -12.69 -15.15 18.13
CA SER A 367 -11.75 -16.29 18.31
C SER A 367 -11.13 -16.91 17.03
N PRO A 368 -10.02 -17.69 17.15
CA PRO A 368 -9.19 -18.14 16.02
C PRO A 368 -9.68 -19.44 15.35
N LEU A 369 -9.43 -19.54 14.03
CA LEU A 369 -9.68 -20.69 13.14
C LEU A 369 -8.46 -21.63 13.02
N ALA A 370 -8.72 -22.86 12.55
CA ALA A 370 -7.80 -24.01 12.54
C ALA A 370 -6.57 -23.84 11.63
N GLN A 371 -5.40 -24.35 12.09
CA GLN A 371 -4.13 -24.32 11.36
C GLN A 371 -4.05 -25.40 10.25
N PRO A 372 -3.53 -25.06 9.05
CA PRO A 372 -3.28 -26.01 7.98
C PRO A 372 -2.00 -26.85 8.23
N THR A 373 -2.05 -28.12 7.84
CA THR A 373 -0.97 -29.12 7.97
C THR A 373 -0.02 -29.14 6.78
N ASN A 374 1.30 -29.08 7.06
CA ASN A 374 2.46 -29.36 6.19
C ASN A 374 2.63 -28.48 4.93
N ILE A 375 3.32 -27.36 5.10
CA ILE A 375 3.69 -26.43 4.02
C ILE A 375 5.14 -26.72 3.58
N PRO A 376 5.42 -26.89 2.26
CA PRO A 376 6.77 -27.18 1.79
C PRO A 376 7.72 -25.98 1.99
N PRO A 377 9.05 -26.24 2.16
CA PRO A 377 10.08 -25.21 2.31
C PRO A 377 10.09 -24.19 1.16
N ALA A 378 10.46 -22.94 1.47
CA ALA A 378 10.49 -21.83 0.51
C ALA A 378 11.30 -22.10 -0.78
N GLU A 379 12.42 -22.81 -0.65
CA GLU A 379 13.29 -23.16 -1.79
C GLU A 379 12.59 -24.02 -2.85
N ASN A 380 11.58 -24.80 -2.45
CA ASN A 380 10.84 -25.64 -3.38
C ASN A 380 9.87 -24.86 -4.27
N TYR A 381 9.63 -23.56 -4.01
CA TYR A 381 8.76 -22.74 -4.86
C TYR A 381 9.48 -22.24 -6.12
N LEU A 382 10.79 -22.02 -6.05
CA LEU A 382 11.59 -21.60 -7.20
C LEU A 382 12.08 -22.79 -8.04
N THR A 383 11.13 -23.64 -8.46
CA THR A 383 11.45 -24.76 -9.35
C THR A 383 12.00 -24.28 -10.69
N ASP A 384 12.74 -25.15 -11.39
CA ASP A 384 13.26 -24.82 -12.72
C ASP A 384 12.10 -24.55 -13.69
N TYR A 385 11.95 -23.28 -14.08
CA TYR A 385 10.93 -22.83 -15.01
C TYR A 385 11.13 -23.45 -16.40
N LYS A 386 10.09 -24.11 -16.93
CA LYS A 386 10.11 -24.84 -18.21
C LYS A 386 9.43 -24.09 -19.37
N GLY A 387 8.86 -22.92 -19.11
CA GLY A 387 8.16 -22.13 -20.12
C GLY A 387 9.08 -21.24 -20.97
N PRO A 388 8.52 -20.52 -21.97
CA PRO A 388 9.27 -19.52 -22.71
C PRO A 388 9.64 -18.36 -21.79
N LEU A 389 10.88 -17.90 -21.84
CA LEU A 389 11.35 -16.76 -21.05
C LEU A 389 11.16 -15.43 -21.78
N PRO A 390 11.07 -14.31 -21.04
CA PRO A 390 11.11 -12.95 -21.60
C PRO A 390 12.23 -12.78 -22.62
N GLY A 391 11.94 -12.04 -23.69
CA GLY A 391 12.85 -11.83 -24.82
C GLY A 391 12.96 -13.00 -25.81
N THR A 392 12.22 -14.10 -25.61
CA THR A 392 12.06 -15.16 -26.62
C THR A 392 10.78 -14.96 -27.45
N PHE A 393 10.76 -15.44 -28.69
CA PHE A 393 9.57 -15.37 -29.56
C PHE A 393 8.37 -16.12 -28.97
N GLY A 394 8.61 -17.22 -28.23
CA GLY A 394 7.54 -17.97 -27.55
C GLY A 394 6.84 -17.17 -26.45
N TYR A 395 7.56 -16.24 -25.80
CA TYR A 395 7.02 -15.42 -24.71
C TYR A 395 5.92 -14.47 -25.20
N PHE A 396 6.03 -13.96 -26.43
CA PHE A 396 4.96 -13.18 -27.04
C PHE A 396 3.63 -13.94 -27.07
N PHE A 397 3.64 -15.22 -27.45
CA PHE A 397 2.42 -16.05 -27.46
C PHE A 397 1.95 -16.40 -26.05
N LYS A 398 2.88 -16.54 -25.10
CA LYS A 398 2.55 -16.72 -23.69
C LYS A 398 1.75 -15.53 -23.16
N ASN A 399 2.29 -14.31 -23.29
CA ASN A 399 1.60 -13.09 -22.83
C ASN A 399 0.23 -12.90 -23.50
N ILE A 400 0.11 -13.24 -24.79
CA ILE A 400 -1.19 -13.25 -25.48
C ILE A 400 -2.16 -14.25 -24.85
N GLY A 401 -1.69 -15.46 -24.56
CA GLY A 401 -2.51 -16.51 -23.94
C GLY A 401 -2.97 -16.13 -22.53
N GLU A 402 -2.09 -15.51 -21.74
CA GLU A 402 -2.39 -15.03 -20.39
C GLU A 402 -3.44 -13.92 -20.40
N GLN A 403 -3.25 -12.92 -21.26
CA GLN A 403 -4.23 -11.85 -21.43
C GLN A 403 -5.58 -12.42 -21.90
N ALA A 404 -5.58 -13.33 -22.87
CA ALA A 404 -6.81 -13.99 -23.32
C ALA A 404 -7.49 -14.78 -22.19
N ALA A 405 -6.74 -15.45 -21.31
CA ALA A 405 -7.30 -16.18 -20.17
C ALA A 405 -7.91 -15.25 -19.11
N LEU A 406 -7.25 -14.13 -18.76
CA LEU A 406 -7.83 -13.11 -17.87
C LEU A 406 -9.10 -12.50 -18.45
N ILE A 407 -9.07 -12.22 -19.76
CA ILE A 407 -10.19 -11.63 -20.50
C ILE A 407 -11.39 -12.56 -20.58
N THR A 408 -11.14 -13.85 -20.79
CA THR A 408 -12.19 -14.88 -20.94
C THR A 408 -12.70 -15.42 -19.61
N SER A 409 -12.00 -15.11 -18.51
CA SER A 409 -12.43 -15.43 -17.15
C SER A 409 -13.44 -14.39 -16.66
N PHE A 410 -14.71 -14.67 -16.91
CA PHE A 410 -15.84 -13.82 -16.48
C PHE A 410 -16.13 -13.89 -14.97
N ASP A 411 -15.59 -14.91 -14.30
CA ASP A 411 -15.68 -15.04 -12.86
C ASP A 411 -14.57 -14.19 -12.20
N PRO A 412 -14.92 -13.16 -11.40
CA PRO A 412 -13.94 -12.31 -10.74
C PRO A 412 -13.04 -13.09 -9.78
N ALA A 413 -13.53 -14.17 -9.18
CA ALA A 413 -12.72 -15.03 -8.30
C ALA A 413 -11.64 -15.73 -9.11
N ARG A 414 -12.06 -16.42 -10.19
CA ARG A 414 -11.13 -17.09 -11.09
C ARG A 414 -10.12 -16.15 -11.73
N ARG A 415 -10.52 -14.92 -12.04
CA ARG A 415 -9.60 -13.91 -12.58
C ARG A 415 -8.50 -13.56 -11.59
N LEU A 416 -8.85 -13.35 -10.31
CA LEU A 416 -7.87 -13.02 -9.27
C LEU A 416 -6.93 -14.20 -8.97
N GLU A 417 -7.44 -15.43 -9.00
CA GLU A 417 -6.59 -16.64 -8.95
C GLU A 417 -5.56 -16.66 -10.08
N LEU A 418 -6.00 -16.38 -11.32
CA LEU A 418 -5.10 -16.32 -12.48
C LEU A 418 -4.05 -15.22 -12.36
N GLU A 419 -4.40 -14.07 -11.79
CA GLU A 419 -3.43 -13.00 -11.53
C GLU A 419 -2.34 -13.47 -10.56
N MET A 420 -2.70 -14.21 -9.50
CA MET A 420 -1.72 -14.81 -8.59
C MET A 420 -0.90 -15.92 -9.26
N ASP A 421 -1.51 -16.76 -10.09
CA ASP A 421 -0.80 -17.78 -10.88
C ASP A 421 0.28 -17.10 -11.77
N TYR A 422 -0.06 -15.97 -12.40
CA TYR A 422 0.89 -15.21 -13.21
C TYR A 422 1.96 -14.53 -12.39
N ALA A 423 1.65 -14.01 -11.19
CA ALA A 423 2.67 -13.50 -10.28
C ALA A 423 3.69 -14.60 -9.92
N ASP A 424 3.23 -15.81 -9.63
CA ASP A 424 4.12 -16.95 -9.38
C ASP A 424 4.98 -17.29 -10.59
N GLU A 425 4.38 -17.32 -11.80
CA GLU A 425 5.13 -17.54 -13.03
C GLU A 425 6.18 -16.45 -13.29
N ARG A 426 5.87 -15.16 -13.05
CA ARG A 426 6.84 -14.06 -13.19
C ARG A 426 7.99 -14.19 -12.19
N LEU A 427 7.71 -14.65 -10.98
CA LEU A 427 8.74 -14.90 -9.96
C LEU A 427 9.70 -16.03 -10.40
N GLN A 428 9.15 -17.11 -10.95
CA GLN A 428 9.94 -18.24 -11.50
C GLN A 428 10.75 -17.82 -12.74
N GLU A 429 10.18 -16.99 -13.61
CA GLU A 429 10.89 -16.42 -14.76
C GLU A 429 12.03 -15.51 -14.35
N ALA A 430 11.79 -14.64 -13.36
CA ALA A 430 12.82 -13.77 -12.79
C ALA A 430 13.97 -14.61 -12.22
N HIS A 431 13.66 -15.67 -11.46
CA HIS A 431 14.67 -16.62 -10.97
C HIS A 431 15.47 -17.26 -12.12
N ALA A 432 14.80 -17.74 -13.17
CA ALA A 432 15.47 -18.34 -14.33
C ALA A 432 16.35 -17.35 -15.11
N LEU A 433 15.91 -16.11 -15.26
CA LEU A 433 16.67 -15.03 -15.90
C LEU A 433 17.87 -14.60 -15.07
N SER A 434 17.73 -14.59 -13.74
CA SER A 434 18.81 -14.22 -12.83
C SER A 434 20.04 -15.14 -12.93
N LYS A 435 19.85 -16.39 -13.38
CA LYS A 435 20.91 -17.37 -13.63
C LYS A 435 21.62 -17.15 -14.97
N GLN A 436 21.08 -16.33 -15.88
CA GLN A 436 21.60 -16.12 -17.24
C GLN A 436 22.39 -14.81 -17.34
N LYS A 437 23.66 -14.89 -17.73
CA LYS A 437 24.50 -13.70 -17.99
C LYS A 437 23.97 -12.92 -19.20
N GLY A 438 23.92 -11.59 -19.10
CA GLY A 438 23.49 -10.69 -20.18
C GLY A 438 21.97 -10.51 -20.28
N LYS A 439 21.21 -10.98 -19.28
CA LYS A 439 19.74 -10.91 -19.21
C LYS A 439 19.23 -10.02 -18.07
N GLU A 440 20.09 -9.17 -17.52
CA GLU A 440 19.85 -8.33 -16.36
C GLU A 440 18.66 -7.39 -16.58
N LYS A 441 18.57 -6.76 -17.76
CA LYS A 441 17.44 -5.89 -18.12
C LYS A 441 16.11 -6.65 -18.18
N LEU A 442 16.11 -7.86 -18.73
CA LEU A 442 14.90 -8.68 -18.79
C LEU A 442 14.47 -9.14 -17.40
N TYR A 443 15.45 -9.45 -16.52
CA TYR A 443 15.18 -9.75 -15.12
C TYR A 443 14.47 -8.59 -14.41
N GLU A 444 14.95 -7.36 -14.58
CA GLU A 444 14.32 -6.16 -14.02
C GLU A 444 12.93 -5.89 -14.61
N GLU A 445 12.77 -6.01 -15.93
CA GLU A 445 11.47 -5.89 -16.60
C GLU A 445 10.47 -6.95 -16.06
N THR A 446 10.94 -8.17 -15.81
CA THR A 446 10.11 -9.26 -15.24
C THR A 446 9.69 -8.97 -13.79
N LEU A 447 10.59 -8.43 -12.96
CA LEU A 447 10.23 -8.00 -11.61
C LEU A 447 9.23 -6.84 -11.60
N LYS A 448 9.29 -5.95 -12.60
CA LYS A 448 8.30 -4.89 -12.79
C LYS A 448 6.93 -5.45 -13.17
N GLU A 449 6.89 -6.42 -14.08
CA GLU A 449 5.66 -7.15 -14.43
C GLU A 449 5.08 -7.89 -13.22
N TYR A 450 5.93 -8.54 -12.41
CA TYR A 450 5.53 -9.14 -11.13
C TYR A 450 4.90 -8.11 -10.19
N GLN A 451 5.58 -6.97 -9.98
CA GLN A 451 5.09 -5.88 -9.12
C GLN A 451 3.70 -5.42 -9.56
N THR A 452 3.53 -5.10 -10.85
CA THR A 452 2.24 -4.66 -11.39
C THR A 452 1.15 -5.72 -11.21
N THR A 453 1.49 -7.00 -11.36
CA THR A 453 0.53 -8.10 -11.16
C THR A 453 0.06 -8.18 -9.70
N MET A 454 0.99 -8.04 -8.74
CA MET A 454 0.67 -8.03 -7.32
C MET A 454 -0.11 -6.78 -6.88
N ASP A 455 0.25 -5.60 -7.41
CA ASP A 455 -0.50 -4.36 -7.16
C ASP A 455 -1.96 -4.49 -7.66
N ASN A 456 -2.15 -5.04 -8.86
CA ASN A 456 -3.48 -5.32 -9.40
C ASN A 456 -4.24 -6.33 -8.51
N ALA A 457 -3.59 -7.39 -8.04
CA ALA A 457 -4.23 -8.37 -7.17
C ALA A 457 -4.69 -7.74 -5.84
N SER A 458 -3.89 -6.83 -5.26
CA SER A 458 -4.23 -6.05 -4.07
C SER A 458 -5.45 -5.15 -4.29
N ASP A 459 -5.49 -4.41 -5.39
CA ASP A 459 -6.61 -3.52 -5.72
C ASP A 459 -7.89 -4.29 -6.06
N ASN A 460 -7.75 -5.43 -6.76
CA ASN A 460 -8.86 -6.29 -7.13
C ASN A 460 -9.49 -7.00 -5.92
N ILE A 461 -8.69 -7.44 -4.93
CA ILE A 461 -9.27 -8.03 -3.70
C ILE A 461 -9.98 -6.96 -2.85
N LYS A 462 -9.46 -5.73 -2.78
CA LYS A 462 -10.14 -4.60 -2.09
C LYS A 462 -11.51 -4.31 -2.72
N SER A 463 -11.55 -4.23 -4.04
CA SER A 463 -12.73 -3.87 -4.84
C SER A 463 -13.60 -5.05 -5.32
N PHE A 464 -13.33 -6.27 -4.83
CA PHE A 464 -14.02 -7.49 -5.23
C PHE A 464 -15.55 -7.39 -5.10
N LYS A 465 -16.29 -7.70 -6.18
CA LYS A 465 -17.76 -7.56 -6.30
C LYS A 465 -18.55 -8.86 -6.08
N GLY A 466 -17.89 -9.98 -5.77
CA GLY A 466 -18.53 -11.27 -5.51
C GLY A 466 -19.14 -11.39 -4.11
N SER A 467 -19.45 -12.60 -3.66
CA SER A 467 -19.97 -12.81 -2.31
C SER A 467 -18.88 -12.59 -1.25
N GLU A 468 -19.29 -12.22 -0.04
CA GLU A 468 -18.35 -12.04 1.09
C GLU A 468 -17.63 -13.34 1.48
N GLU A 469 -18.25 -14.50 1.23
CA GLU A 469 -17.64 -15.82 1.45
C GLU A 469 -16.53 -16.08 0.43
N GLU A 470 -16.82 -15.92 -0.87
CA GLU A 470 -15.80 -16.02 -1.94
C GLU A 470 -14.67 -15.02 -1.73
N LYS A 471 -14.99 -13.79 -1.31
CA LYS A 471 -14.01 -12.74 -1.02
C LYS A 471 -13.05 -13.17 0.10
N ARG A 472 -13.58 -13.80 1.15
CA ARG A 472 -12.78 -14.31 2.28
C ARG A 472 -11.95 -15.53 1.91
N ASP A 473 -12.50 -16.45 1.13
CA ASP A 473 -11.79 -17.63 0.66
C ASP A 473 -10.62 -17.23 -0.27
N LEU A 474 -10.87 -16.30 -1.19
CA LEU A 474 -9.82 -15.69 -2.00
C LEU A 474 -8.78 -15.00 -1.12
N ALA A 475 -9.20 -14.17 -0.16
CA ALA A 475 -8.26 -13.49 0.72
C ALA A 475 -7.33 -14.46 1.47
N HIS A 476 -7.84 -15.60 1.94
CA HIS A 476 -7.01 -16.66 2.51
C HIS A 476 -6.00 -17.26 1.52
N SER A 477 -6.43 -17.51 0.28
CA SER A 477 -5.56 -18.04 -0.77
C SER A 477 -4.46 -17.04 -1.17
N LEU A 478 -4.83 -15.79 -1.43
CA LEU A 478 -3.90 -14.71 -1.78
C LEU A 478 -2.92 -14.42 -0.65
N GLU A 479 -3.39 -14.40 0.60
CA GLU A 479 -2.53 -14.23 1.77
C GLU A 479 -1.51 -15.38 1.87
N SER A 480 -1.93 -16.61 1.59
CA SER A 480 -1.04 -17.79 1.55
C SER A 480 0.09 -17.64 0.54
N GLU A 481 -0.25 -17.31 -0.70
CA GLU A 481 0.72 -17.19 -1.79
C GLU A 481 1.61 -15.96 -1.64
N SER A 482 1.05 -14.80 -1.28
CA SER A 482 1.85 -13.58 -1.04
C SER A 482 2.81 -13.73 0.13
N ALA A 483 2.45 -14.41 1.21
CA ALA A 483 3.38 -14.70 2.30
C ALA A 483 4.57 -15.58 1.84
N ARG A 484 4.33 -16.51 0.90
CA ARG A 484 5.39 -17.34 0.32
C ARG A 484 6.30 -16.53 -0.60
N HIS A 485 5.72 -15.70 -1.47
CA HIS A 485 6.49 -14.79 -2.32
C HIS A 485 7.33 -13.82 -1.48
N ASN A 486 6.81 -13.35 -0.34
CA ASN A 486 7.54 -12.47 0.57
C ASN A 486 8.79 -13.18 1.13
N VAL A 487 8.67 -14.44 1.55
CA VAL A 487 9.82 -15.24 2.00
C VAL A 487 10.88 -15.35 0.89
N VAL A 488 10.48 -15.57 -0.36
CA VAL A 488 11.41 -15.65 -1.50
C VAL A 488 12.24 -14.38 -1.64
N PHE A 489 11.61 -13.21 -1.56
CA PHE A 489 12.32 -11.93 -1.63
C PHE A 489 13.19 -11.68 -0.40
N GLU A 490 12.69 -11.93 0.81
CA GLU A 490 13.44 -11.58 2.02
C GLU A 490 14.63 -12.52 2.30
N LYS A 491 14.53 -13.79 1.89
CA LYS A 491 15.65 -14.73 1.96
C LYS A 491 16.71 -14.48 0.88
N GLY A 492 16.46 -13.56 -0.06
CA GLY A 492 17.39 -13.29 -1.14
C GLY A 492 17.56 -14.48 -2.09
N LEU A 493 16.52 -15.32 -2.23
CA LEU A 493 16.53 -16.42 -3.19
C LEU A 493 16.53 -15.91 -4.64
N LEU A 494 16.18 -14.63 -4.82
CA LEU A 494 16.42 -13.86 -6.03
C LEU A 494 17.61 -12.91 -5.81
N PRO A 495 18.62 -12.91 -6.70
CA PRO A 495 19.76 -12.00 -6.53
C PRO A 495 19.34 -10.55 -6.80
N ALA A 496 19.97 -9.60 -6.12
CA ALA A 496 19.75 -8.18 -6.40
C ALA A 496 20.10 -7.85 -7.88
N PRO A 497 19.35 -6.94 -8.54
CA PRO A 497 19.67 -6.51 -9.89
C PRO A 497 21.10 -5.96 -9.99
N THR A 498 21.86 -6.42 -10.98
CA THR A 498 23.26 -6.02 -11.17
C THR A 498 23.42 -4.58 -11.67
N SER A 499 22.33 -3.94 -12.15
CA SER A 499 22.32 -2.50 -12.46
C SER A 499 22.62 -1.63 -11.25
N GLY A 500 22.53 -2.20 -10.04
CA GLY A 500 22.61 -1.49 -8.77
C GLY A 500 21.30 -0.81 -8.38
N ASP A 501 20.27 -0.87 -9.23
CA ASP A 501 18.95 -0.34 -8.90
C ASP A 501 18.16 -1.35 -8.05
N THR A 502 18.30 -1.22 -6.73
CA THR A 502 17.55 -2.01 -5.75
C THR A 502 16.11 -1.55 -5.58
N LYS A 503 15.69 -0.45 -6.22
CA LYS A 503 14.33 0.09 -6.10
C LYS A 503 13.31 -0.90 -6.63
N ILE A 504 13.58 -1.57 -7.75
CA ILE A 504 12.63 -2.52 -8.33
C ILE A 504 12.42 -3.75 -7.43
N TYR A 505 13.49 -4.24 -6.80
CA TYR A 505 13.40 -5.34 -5.83
C TYR A 505 12.59 -4.93 -4.60
N THR A 506 12.83 -3.71 -4.10
CA THR A 506 12.09 -3.15 -2.97
C THR A 506 10.61 -2.92 -3.33
N ALA A 507 10.33 -2.48 -4.56
CA ALA A 507 8.96 -2.31 -5.05
C ALA A 507 8.22 -3.65 -5.16
N ALA A 508 8.86 -4.70 -5.67
CA ALA A 508 8.30 -6.05 -5.72
C ALA A 508 8.02 -6.63 -4.31
N LEU A 509 8.93 -6.42 -3.36
CA LEU A 509 8.71 -6.79 -1.96
C LEU A 509 7.51 -6.02 -1.37
N ASN A 510 7.45 -4.70 -1.58
CA ASN A 510 6.36 -3.86 -1.11
C ASN A 510 5.01 -4.26 -1.72
N ALA A 511 4.94 -4.60 -3.01
CA ALA A 511 3.71 -5.05 -3.66
C ALA A 511 3.20 -6.37 -3.03
N THR A 512 4.12 -7.28 -2.71
CA THR A 512 3.80 -8.54 -2.03
C THR A 512 3.25 -8.29 -0.62
N GLU A 513 3.89 -7.37 0.10
CA GLU A 513 3.44 -6.85 1.39
C GLU A 513 2.03 -6.25 1.30
N ASN A 514 1.77 -5.40 0.30
CA ASN A 514 0.48 -4.75 0.11
C ASN A 514 -0.66 -5.77 -0.14
N VAL A 515 -0.39 -6.88 -0.85
CA VAL A 515 -1.38 -7.98 -0.99
C VAL A 515 -1.67 -8.64 0.35
N MET A 516 -0.66 -8.90 1.19
CA MET A 516 -0.88 -9.44 2.55
C MET A 516 -1.69 -8.48 3.43
N ASP A 517 -1.47 -7.17 3.30
CA ASP A 517 -2.22 -6.16 4.07
C ASP A 517 -3.68 -6.08 3.61
N ALA A 518 -3.89 -5.99 2.29
CA ALA A 518 -5.21 -5.94 1.70
C ALA A 518 -6.04 -7.18 2.06
N THR A 519 -5.43 -8.37 2.00
CA THR A 519 -6.09 -9.62 2.39
C THR A 519 -6.35 -9.69 3.90
N SER A 520 -5.42 -9.24 4.74
CA SER A 520 -5.62 -9.14 6.19
C SER A 520 -6.80 -8.24 6.57
N ASP A 521 -6.91 -7.08 5.91
CA ASP A 521 -8.01 -6.13 6.10
C ASP A 521 -9.35 -6.74 5.67
N VAL A 522 -9.39 -7.47 4.54
CA VAL A 522 -10.57 -8.20 4.07
C VAL A 522 -10.97 -9.33 5.03
N LEU A 523 -10.01 -10.01 5.64
CA LEU A 523 -10.25 -11.01 6.67
C LEU A 523 -10.73 -10.42 8.01
N GLY A 524 -10.70 -9.08 8.15
CA GLY A 524 -11.11 -8.38 9.36
C GLY A 524 -10.14 -8.57 10.52
N ARG A 525 -8.85 -8.78 10.23
CA ARG A 525 -7.80 -8.84 11.25
C ARG A 525 -7.56 -7.44 11.83
N PRO A 526 -7.08 -7.33 13.07
CA PRO A 526 -6.75 -6.02 13.63
C PRO A 526 -5.66 -5.37 12.77
N VAL A 527 -5.84 -4.08 12.48
CA VAL A 527 -4.92 -3.24 11.69
C VAL A 527 -3.48 -3.41 12.19
N LEU A 528 -3.31 -3.35 13.52
CA LEU A 528 -2.05 -3.63 14.19
C LEU A 528 -2.14 -5.02 14.87
N PRO A 529 -1.26 -5.98 14.55
CA PRO A 529 -1.20 -7.24 15.26
C PRO A 529 -0.96 -7.03 16.76
N GLN A 530 -1.62 -7.83 17.62
CA GLN A 530 -1.56 -7.66 19.08
C GLN A 530 -0.12 -7.71 19.63
N ILE A 531 0.72 -8.56 19.02
CA ILE A 531 2.14 -8.69 19.39
C ILE A 531 2.87 -7.36 19.18
N LEU A 532 2.56 -6.66 18.09
CA LEU A 532 3.15 -5.37 17.76
C LEU A 532 2.57 -4.25 18.62
N GLU A 533 1.29 -4.29 18.97
CA GLU A 533 0.67 -3.33 19.89
C GLU A 533 1.35 -3.34 21.27
N ASN A 534 1.54 -4.52 21.85
CA ASN A 534 2.24 -4.68 23.12
C ASN A 534 3.68 -4.13 23.01
N ARG A 535 4.35 -4.46 21.90
CA ARG A 535 5.71 -4.00 21.64
C ARG A 535 5.79 -2.48 21.45
N LEU A 536 4.80 -1.84 20.84
CA LEU A 536 4.73 -0.39 20.71
C LEU A 536 4.65 0.29 22.08
N GLN A 537 3.88 -0.26 23.02
CA GLN A 537 3.83 0.28 24.38
C GLN A 537 5.18 0.13 25.09
N ASP A 538 5.90 -0.97 24.88
CA ASP A 538 7.26 -1.14 25.41
C ASP A 538 8.25 -0.14 24.80
N LEU A 539 8.21 0.06 23.47
CA LEU A 539 9.07 1.01 22.77
C LEU A 539 8.79 2.45 23.19
N LYS A 540 7.53 2.78 23.43
CA LYS A 540 7.10 4.04 24.01
C LYS A 540 7.59 4.22 25.43
N ALA A 541 7.48 3.20 26.28
CA ALA A 541 7.99 3.25 27.65
C ALA A 541 9.52 3.44 27.70
N GLN A 542 10.23 2.94 26.69
CA GLN A 542 11.67 3.14 26.50
C GLN A 542 12.03 4.50 25.88
N GLY A 543 11.04 5.29 25.45
CA GLY A 543 11.26 6.57 24.75
C GLY A 543 11.86 6.42 23.35
N ILE A 544 11.77 5.22 22.75
CA ILE A 544 12.26 4.96 21.38
C ILE A 544 11.25 5.45 20.35
N VAL A 545 9.95 5.27 20.63
CA VAL A 545 8.84 5.73 19.80
C VAL A 545 8.02 6.75 20.60
N LEU A 546 7.66 7.87 19.98
CA LEU A 546 6.91 8.94 20.63
C LEU A 546 5.44 8.54 20.86
N GLN A 547 4.78 9.19 21.83
CA GLN A 547 3.36 8.95 22.11
C GLN A 547 2.48 9.29 20.89
N GLU A 548 2.84 10.34 20.16
CA GLU A 548 2.18 10.79 18.94
C GLU A 548 2.31 9.74 17.84
N GLU A 549 3.49 9.15 17.67
CA GLU A 549 3.75 8.09 16.69
C GLU A 549 2.96 6.82 17.03
N VAL A 550 2.93 6.40 18.30
CA VAL A 550 2.08 5.27 18.72
C VAL A 550 0.61 5.58 18.44
N SER A 551 0.16 6.79 18.75
CA SER A 551 -1.23 7.19 18.51
C SER A 551 -1.56 7.18 17.02
N ASP A 552 -0.66 7.69 16.17
CA ASP A 552 -0.81 7.71 14.72
C ASP A 552 -0.83 6.31 14.10
N LEU A 553 -0.03 5.38 14.64
CA LEU A 553 -0.07 3.96 14.25
C LEU A 553 -1.38 3.29 14.71
N THR A 554 -1.84 3.54 15.93
CA THR A 554 -3.08 2.93 16.45
C THR A 554 -4.36 3.47 15.80
N ASN A 555 -4.32 4.69 15.27
CA ASN A 555 -5.47 5.35 14.62
C ASN A 555 -5.53 5.12 13.10
N ALA A 556 -4.56 4.42 12.53
CA ALA A 556 -4.54 4.10 11.11
C ALA A 556 -5.75 3.25 10.70
N LYS A 557 -6.22 3.43 9.46
CA LYS A 557 -7.46 2.82 8.97
C LYS A 557 -7.27 1.44 8.34
N SER A 558 -6.05 1.14 7.88
CA SER A 558 -5.70 -0.09 7.18
C SER A 558 -4.30 -0.56 7.58
N ARG A 559 -4.04 -1.87 7.47
CA ARG A 559 -2.72 -2.43 7.79
C ARG A 559 -1.64 -1.86 6.87
N GLU A 560 -2.00 -1.55 5.62
CA GLU A 560 -1.14 -0.87 4.65
C GLU A 560 -0.69 0.53 5.13
N GLU A 561 -1.60 1.33 5.69
CA GLU A 561 -1.26 2.65 6.26
C GLU A 561 -0.30 2.51 7.46
N VAL A 562 -0.53 1.52 8.33
CA VAL A 562 0.40 1.21 9.43
C VAL A 562 1.77 0.83 8.91
N ARG A 563 1.83 -0.02 7.88
CA ARG A 563 3.10 -0.45 7.28
C ARG A 563 3.85 0.72 6.67
N GLU A 564 3.19 1.62 5.96
CA GLU A 564 3.83 2.82 5.40
C GLU A 564 4.43 3.71 6.50
N LYS A 565 3.66 3.96 7.57
CA LYS A 565 4.14 4.71 8.75
C LYS A 565 5.34 4.03 9.41
N ILE A 566 5.28 2.71 9.61
CA ILE A 566 6.40 1.93 10.16
C ILE A 566 7.62 1.96 9.24
N ARG A 567 7.47 1.83 7.91
CA ARG A 567 8.58 1.94 6.95
C ARG A 567 9.27 3.32 7.08
N ASN A 568 8.50 4.39 7.24
CA ASN A 568 9.06 5.73 7.47
C ASN A 568 9.84 5.82 8.78
N LEU A 569 9.31 5.25 9.87
CA LEU A 569 10.00 5.20 11.16
C LEU A 569 11.26 4.32 11.12
N VAL A 570 11.24 3.18 10.41
CA VAL A 570 12.43 2.34 10.18
C VAL A 570 13.50 3.11 9.41
N LYS A 571 13.10 3.84 8.35
CA LYS A 571 14.02 4.63 7.51
C LYS A 571 14.78 5.69 8.29
N VAL A 572 14.14 6.31 9.29
CA VAL A 572 14.80 7.29 10.19
C VAL A 572 15.47 6.64 11.40
N GLY A 573 15.44 5.31 11.51
CA GLY A 573 16.02 4.56 12.65
C GLY A 573 15.20 4.60 13.94
N GLY A 574 14.00 5.19 13.90
CA GLY A 574 13.06 5.30 15.03
C GLY A 574 12.32 3.99 15.34
N PHE A 575 12.32 3.03 14.41
CA PHE A 575 11.67 1.73 14.60
C PHE A 575 12.60 0.55 14.32
N PRO A 576 12.66 -0.48 15.19
CA PRO A 576 13.43 -1.69 14.95
C PRO A 576 12.91 -2.48 13.74
N PRO A 577 13.74 -2.78 12.71
CA PRO A 577 13.33 -3.60 11.56
C PRO A 577 12.78 -4.97 11.95
N ALA A 578 13.33 -5.60 13.00
CA ALA A 578 12.85 -6.89 13.49
C ALA A 578 11.45 -6.81 14.12
N ASP A 579 11.11 -5.66 14.71
CA ASP A 579 9.75 -5.42 15.21
C ASP A 579 8.79 -5.08 14.05
N ALA A 580 9.25 -4.40 13.01
CA ALA A 580 8.45 -4.12 11.81
C ALA A 580 8.00 -5.41 11.10
N LYS A 581 8.88 -6.42 11.07
CA LYS A 581 8.58 -7.74 10.50
C LYS A 581 7.36 -8.43 11.14
N LYS A 582 7.00 -8.07 12.37
CA LYS A 582 5.83 -8.62 13.06
C LYS A 582 4.49 -8.18 12.45
N LEU A 583 4.49 -7.24 11.50
CA LEU A 583 3.32 -6.96 10.66
C LEU A 583 2.97 -8.13 9.73
N ASP A 584 3.95 -8.98 9.39
CA ASP A 584 3.78 -10.10 8.47
C ASP A 584 3.23 -11.34 9.19
N GLU A 585 2.11 -11.14 9.89
CA GLU A 585 1.42 -12.17 10.67
C GLU A 585 1.08 -13.40 9.83
N ALA A 586 0.65 -13.19 8.58
CA ALA A 586 0.41 -14.25 7.60
C ALA A 586 1.61 -15.20 7.47
N GLN A 587 2.80 -14.64 7.30
CA GLN A 587 4.02 -15.43 7.17
C GLN A 587 4.35 -16.21 8.44
N SER A 588 4.08 -15.64 9.62
CA SER A 588 4.24 -16.36 10.89
C SER A 588 3.31 -17.58 11.02
N LEU A 589 2.15 -17.54 10.36
CA LEU A 589 1.18 -18.64 10.35
C LEU A 589 1.51 -19.71 9.28
N ILE A 590 2.00 -19.28 8.12
CA ILE A 590 2.22 -20.13 6.93
C ILE A 590 3.62 -20.74 6.94
N ALA A 591 4.64 -19.95 7.27
CA ALA A 591 6.04 -20.37 7.26
C ALA A 591 6.73 -19.93 8.57
N PRO A 592 6.31 -20.47 9.74
CA PRO A 592 6.81 -20.02 11.04
C PRO A 592 8.33 -20.16 11.19
N SER A 593 8.93 -21.21 10.61
CA SER A 593 10.39 -21.37 10.60
C SER A 593 11.05 -20.22 9.83
N ASP A 594 10.64 -20.00 8.58
CA ASP A 594 11.22 -18.96 7.73
C ASP A 594 10.99 -17.56 8.32
N PHE A 595 9.81 -17.32 8.89
CA PHE A 595 9.50 -16.07 9.61
C PHE A 595 10.47 -15.83 10.76
N ASN A 596 10.68 -16.82 11.63
CA ASN A 596 11.61 -16.68 12.77
C ASN A 596 13.04 -16.43 12.30
N GLN A 597 13.49 -17.13 11.25
CA GLN A 597 14.79 -16.89 10.64
C GLN A 597 14.92 -15.45 10.13
N LEU A 598 13.92 -14.96 9.43
CA LEU A 598 13.91 -13.61 8.87
C LEU A 598 13.87 -12.54 9.96
N VAL A 599 13.17 -12.77 11.07
CA VAL A 599 13.25 -11.90 12.25
C VAL A 599 14.68 -11.82 12.79
N GLU A 600 15.40 -12.95 12.88
CA GLU A 600 16.81 -12.94 13.29
C GLU A 600 17.71 -12.21 12.27
N VAL A 601 17.47 -12.37 10.96
CA VAL A 601 18.16 -11.60 9.91
C VAL A 601 17.93 -10.09 10.09
N ARG A 602 16.69 -9.67 10.34
CA ARG A 602 16.35 -8.24 10.59
C ARG A 602 17.02 -7.69 11.86
N LYS A 603 17.25 -8.51 12.89
CA LYS A 603 18.04 -8.09 14.07
C LYS A 603 19.51 -7.84 13.71
N ILE A 604 20.09 -8.62 12.79
CA ILE A 604 21.46 -8.39 12.30
C ILE A 604 21.53 -7.09 11.48
N GLU A 605 20.53 -6.85 10.62
CA GLU A 605 20.41 -5.58 9.89
C GLU A 605 20.31 -4.38 10.84
N GLU A 606 19.50 -4.49 11.89
CA GLU A 606 19.40 -3.48 12.93
C GLU A 606 20.75 -3.24 13.62
N LEU A 607 21.46 -4.30 14.00
CA LEU A 607 22.78 -4.20 14.61
C LEU A 607 23.78 -3.49 13.70
N GLN A 608 23.75 -3.78 12.39
CA GLN A 608 24.62 -3.13 11.41
C GLN A 608 24.29 -1.63 11.31
N ASN A 609 23.00 -1.28 11.22
CA ASN A 609 22.55 0.11 11.16
C ASN A 609 22.97 0.89 12.42
N LEU A 610 22.79 0.30 13.61
CA LEU A 610 23.22 0.93 14.87
C LEU A 610 24.73 1.13 14.94
N ARG A 611 25.54 0.20 14.42
CA ARG A 611 27.00 0.35 14.35
C ARG A 611 27.43 1.46 13.38
N ALA A 612 26.72 1.61 12.26
CA ALA A 612 26.97 2.70 11.32
C ALA A 612 26.74 4.07 11.99
N VAL A 613 25.63 4.21 12.73
CA VAL A 613 25.32 5.43 13.49
C VAL A 613 26.32 5.65 14.64
N GLN A 614 26.75 4.58 15.33
CA GLN A 614 27.75 4.70 16.41
C GLN A 614 29.11 5.25 15.91
N ALA A 615 29.49 4.96 14.66
CA ALA A 615 30.68 5.53 14.04
C ALA A 615 30.58 7.05 13.86
N GLU A 616 29.37 7.58 13.70
CA GLU A 616 29.10 9.03 13.62
C GLU A 616 29.11 9.70 15.00
N PHE A 617 28.63 8.99 16.05
CA PHE A 617 28.63 9.49 17.43
C PHE A 617 30.02 9.74 18.00
N ALA A 618 31.06 9.06 17.48
CA ALA A 618 32.45 9.33 17.87
C ALA A 618 32.91 10.76 17.54
N GLN A 619 32.13 11.52 16.76
CA GLN A 619 32.53 12.84 16.26
C GLN A 619 32.00 14.03 17.07
N THR A 620 31.06 13.87 18.02
CA THR A 620 30.46 15.01 18.74
C THR A 620 30.18 14.74 20.24
N ALA A 621 30.51 15.73 21.09
CA ALA A 621 30.45 15.61 22.56
C ALA A 621 29.03 15.59 23.16
N THR A 622 28.03 16.09 22.43
CA THR A 622 26.61 16.14 22.84
C THR A 622 25.92 14.78 22.80
N LEU A 623 26.51 13.77 22.15
CA LEU A 623 25.90 12.45 21.95
C LEU A 623 26.28 11.43 23.04
N LYS A 624 26.90 11.87 24.14
CA LYS A 624 27.36 10.96 25.20
C LYS A 624 26.22 10.30 25.99
N GLU A 625 25.10 10.99 26.19
CA GLU A 625 23.92 10.41 26.88
C GLU A 625 23.16 9.45 25.96
N VAL A 626 23.10 9.76 24.66
CA VAL A 626 22.54 8.88 23.63
C VAL A 626 23.39 7.62 23.45
N LYS A 627 24.72 7.75 23.58
CA LYS A 627 25.67 6.65 23.43
C LYS A 627 25.36 5.47 24.37
N ASP A 628 25.09 5.72 25.65
CA ASP A 628 24.87 4.64 26.63
C ASP A 628 23.60 3.82 26.29
N SER A 629 22.53 4.50 25.85
CA SER A 629 21.30 3.85 25.36
C SER A 629 21.55 3.02 24.10
N TYR A 630 22.33 3.54 23.15
CA TYR A 630 22.71 2.81 21.94
C TYR A 630 23.59 1.60 22.24
N GLU A 631 24.57 1.72 23.14
CA GLU A 631 25.42 0.60 23.57
C GLU A 631 24.61 -0.48 24.28
N GLN A 632 23.62 -0.09 25.09
CA GLN A 632 22.69 -1.03 25.69
C GLN A 632 21.85 -1.76 24.63
N ARG A 633 21.30 -1.05 23.63
CA ARG A 633 20.53 -1.66 22.54
C ARG A 633 21.37 -2.61 21.70
N VAL A 634 22.59 -2.20 21.34
CA VAL A 634 23.58 -3.05 20.65
C VAL A 634 23.87 -4.31 21.47
N SER A 635 24.07 -4.19 22.79
CA SER A 635 24.31 -5.32 23.68
C SER A 635 23.10 -6.26 23.77
N ILE A 636 21.88 -5.73 23.88
CA ILE A 636 20.65 -6.51 23.90
C ILE A 636 20.48 -7.28 22.58
N LEU A 637 20.63 -6.62 21.43
CA LEU A 637 20.54 -7.28 20.12
C LEU A 637 21.59 -8.38 20.00
N TYR A 638 22.83 -8.07 20.37
CA TYR A 638 23.93 -9.03 20.32
C TYR A 638 23.65 -10.30 21.14
N ASN A 639 23.00 -10.15 22.29
CA ASN A 639 22.65 -11.27 23.18
C ASN A 639 21.33 -11.98 22.79
N THR A 640 20.47 -11.36 21.98
CA THR A 640 19.15 -11.90 21.59
C THR A 640 19.13 -12.49 20.19
N ILE A 641 20.15 -12.25 19.37
CA ILE A 641 20.32 -12.91 18.07
C ILE A 641 20.66 -14.39 18.29
N ASP A 642 19.90 -15.28 17.66
CA ASP A 642 20.22 -16.71 17.62
C ASP A 642 20.85 -17.08 16.27
N PRO A 643 22.20 -17.18 16.19
CA PRO A 643 22.87 -17.49 14.93
C PRO A 643 22.59 -18.92 14.42
N ALA A 644 22.05 -19.81 15.25
CA ALA A 644 21.71 -21.18 14.84
C ALA A 644 20.46 -21.25 13.95
N LEU A 645 19.62 -20.21 13.98
CA LEU A 645 18.43 -20.14 13.13
C LEU A 645 18.76 -19.62 11.72
N ILE A 646 19.83 -18.84 11.57
CA ILE A 646 20.17 -18.20 10.30
C ILE A 646 21.14 -19.08 9.51
N SER A 647 20.81 -19.39 8.26
CA SER A 647 21.77 -19.97 7.31
C SER A 647 22.54 -18.87 6.57
N ILE A 648 23.74 -19.18 6.07
CA ILE A 648 24.53 -18.21 5.29
C ILE A 648 23.83 -17.91 3.96
N GLU A 649 23.12 -18.90 3.43
CA GLU A 649 22.33 -18.85 2.22
C GLU A 649 21.20 -17.82 2.33
N ASP A 650 20.55 -17.70 3.49
CA ASP A 650 19.52 -16.67 3.75
C ASP A 650 20.08 -15.23 3.68
N LEU A 651 21.41 -15.07 3.76
CA LEU A 651 22.10 -13.77 3.68
C LEU A 651 22.72 -13.53 2.29
N ALA A 652 22.42 -14.36 1.30
CA ALA A 652 22.95 -14.24 -0.06
C ALA A 652 22.71 -12.84 -0.64
N GLY A 653 23.72 -12.31 -1.34
CA GLY A 653 23.70 -10.95 -1.90
C GLY A 653 23.91 -9.82 -0.88
N ARG A 654 24.04 -10.11 0.42
CA ARG A 654 24.22 -9.12 1.50
C ARG A 654 25.55 -9.33 2.23
N GLU A 655 26.66 -9.07 1.54
CA GLU A 655 28.02 -9.38 2.02
C GLU A 655 28.37 -8.75 3.38
N GLU A 656 27.91 -7.52 3.64
CA GLU A 656 28.14 -6.87 4.94
C GLU A 656 27.35 -7.53 6.09
N LEU A 657 26.15 -8.06 5.81
CA LEU A 657 25.41 -8.87 6.79
C LEU A 657 26.09 -10.20 7.02
N ILE A 658 26.60 -10.86 5.97
CA ILE A 658 27.36 -12.11 6.09
C ILE A 658 28.58 -11.91 7.01
N LYS A 659 29.29 -10.78 6.85
CA LYS A 659 30.43 -10.42 7.71
C LYS A 659 30.00 -10.20 9.15
N THR A 660 28.91 -9.48 9.37
CA THR A 660 28.36 -9.21 10.71
C THR A 660 27.88 -10.49 11.38
N TYR A 661 27.17 -11.36 10.64
CA TYR A 661 26.74 -12.68 11.07
C TYR A 661 27.92 -13.56 11.49
N LYS A 662 28.98 -13.65 10.67
CA LYS A 662 30.19 -14.42 11.01
C LYS A 662 30.85 -13.92 12.29
N ASP A 663 30.88 -12.60 12.52
CA ASP A 663 31.39 -12.00 13.76
C ASP A 663 30.54 -12.38 14.98
N ILE A 664 29.21 -12.34 14.85
CA ILE A 664 28.27 -12.77 15.91
C ILE A 664 28.45 -14.26 16.17
N ALA A 665 28.38 -15.11 15.14
CA ALA A 665 28.48 -16.56 15.27
C ALA A 665 29.81 -17.02 15.90
N ALA A 666 30.92 -16.35 15.60
CA ALA A 666 32.23 -16.67 16.17
C ALA A 666 32.35 -16.34 17.67
N LYS A 667 31.59 -15.35 18.14
CA LYS A 667 31.65 -14.82 19.51
C LYS A 667 30.45 -15.21 20.36
N ALA A 668 29.36 -15.65 19.73
CA ALA A 668 28.18 -16.12 20.42
C ALA A 668 28.61 -17.21 21.41
N PRO A 669 28.21 -17.12 22.69
CA PRO A 669 28.50 -18.19 23.63
C PRO A 669 27.94 -19.47 23.02
N LYS A 670 28.72 -20.55 23.03
CA LYS A 670 28.24 -21.88 22.66
C LYS A 670 27.11 -22.24 23.62
N ARG A 671 25.89 -21.79 23.34
CA ARG A 671 24.70 -22.21 24.03
C ARG A 671 24.66 -23.72 23.85
N PRO A 672 24.48 -24.52 24.92
CA PRO A 672 24.33 -25.96 24.76
C PRO A 672 23.23 -26.19 23.71
N ILE A 673 23.64 -26.87 22.64
CA ILE A 673 22.90 -27.00 21.39
C ILE A 673 21.66 -27.84 21.66
N ASN A 674 20.49 -27.21 21.73
CA ASN A 674 19.21 -27.87 21.47
C ASN A 674 18.78 -27.73 19.99
N ALA A 675 19.69 -27.33 19.10
CA ALA A 675 19.47 -27.26 17.65
C ALA A 675 20.21 -28.42 16.95
N GLY A 676 19.58 -29.59 16.87
CA GLY A 676 20.07 -30.73 16.07
C GLY A 676 20.07 -32.08 16.80
N GLN A 677 18.90 -32.64 17.11
CA GLN A 677 18.80 -34.08 17.43
C GLN A 677 18.65 -34.96 16.17
N PHE A 678 18.81 -34.42 14.96
CA PHE A 678 18.92 -35.23 13.74
C PHE A 678 19.97 -34.64 12.80
N GLY A 679 21.23 -35.05 12.98
CA GLY A 679 22.24 -35.01 11.92
C GLY A 679 22.18 -36.29 11.06
N PRO A 680 22.74 -36.27 9.83
CA PRO A 680 22.60 -37.33 8.81
C PRO A 680 23.36 -38.65 9.08
N ASP A 681 24.02 -38.79 10.23
CA ASP A 681 24.85 -39.96 10.53
C ASP A 681 24.06 -41.06 11.29
N VAL A 682 23.11 -41.69 10.61
CA VAL A 682 22.52 -42.96 11.09
C VAL A 682 23.17 -44.12 10.34
N ILE A 683 24.10 -44.81 11.01
CA ILE A 683 24.64 -46.09 10.55
C ILE A 683 23.56 -47.16 10.73
N PRO A 684 23.12 -47.87 9.67
CA PRO A 684 22.11 -48.93 9.80
C PRO A 684 22.66 -50.08 10.65
N GLY A 685 22.08 -50.31 11.84
CA GLY A 685 22.34 -51.50 12.66
C GLY A 685 22.82 -51.28 14.10
N ALA A 686 23.03 -50.04 14.55
CA ALA A 686 23.29 -49.78 15.97
C ALA A 686 21.97 -49.83 16.79
N PRO A 687 21.96 -50.44 18.00
CA PRO A 687 20.77 -50.48 18.84
C PRO A 687 20.35 -49.06 19.26
N LEU A 688 19.10 -48.71 18.95
CA LEU A 688 18.50 -47.41 19.25
C LEU A 688 18.57 -47.09 20.75
N PRO A 689 19.01 -45.88 21.16
CA PRO A 689 18.75 -45.39 22.49
C PRO A 689 17.24 -45.24 22.70
N LYS A 690 16.77 -45.49 23.92
CA LYS A 690 15.34 -45.32 24.29
C LYS A 690 14.85 -43.91 23.94
N PRO A 691 13.59 -43.77 23.47
CA PRO A 691 13.03 -42.47 23.13
C PRO A 691 12.93 -41.60 24.39
N PRO A 692 13.34 -40.32 24.34
CA PRO A 692 12.96 -39.37 25.37
C PRO A 692 11.45 -39.12 25.31
N THR A 693 10.80 -39.24 26.46
CA THR A 693 9.43 -38.81 26.68
C THR A 693 9.38 -37.32 26.94
N SER A 694 8.63 -36.63 26.11
CA SER A 694 7.62 -35.66 26.51
C SER A 694 8.02 -34.73 27.67
N SER A 695 9.04 -33.88 27.57
CA SER A 695 9.29 -32.85 28.61
C SER A 695 9.93 -31.57 28.06
N ASP A 696 9.80 -31.31 26.77
CA ASP A 696 10.23 -30.04 26.15
C ASP A 696 9.08 -29.02 26.09
N ALA A 697 8.35 -28.88 27.20
CA ALA A 697 7.51 -27.70 27.42
C ALA A 697 7.86 -26.99 28.73
N LEU A 698 8.54 -25.86 28.57
CA LEU A 698 8.26 -24.63 29.30
C LEU A 698 7.68 -23.70 28.23
N LEU A 699 6.46 -23.14 28.28
CA LEU A 699 5.23 -23.28 29.09
C LEU A 699 5.32 -23.80 30.55
N GLY A 700 5.62 -22.91 31.49
CA GLY A 700 5.36 -23.02 32.95
C GLY A 700 6.44 -23.66 33.83
N THR A 701 6.83 -22.97 34.91
CA THR A 701 7.68 -23.49 36.01
C THR A 701 6.88 -24.47 36.87
N CYS A 702 7.41 -25.62 37.30
CA CYS A 702 6.71 -26.55 38.22
C CYS A 702 7.06 -26.33 39.71
N PRO A 703 6.21 -26.75 40.66
CA PRO A 703 6.42 -26.59 42.10
C PRO A 703 7.51 -27.54 42.61
N ILE A 704 8.06 -27.24 43.78
CA ILE A 704 9.21 -27.92 44.36
C ILE A 704 8.87 -29.40 44.60
N GLY A 705 9.62 -30.30 43.94
CA GLY A 705 9.41 -31.75 43.99
C GLY A 705 8.58 -32.33 42.82
N ALA A 706 8.31 -31.55 41.78
CA ALA A 706 7.59 -32.02 40.59
C ALA A 706 8.28 -31.69 39.26
N LEU A 707 8.00 -32.52 38.25
CA LEU A 707 8.58 -32.46 36.90
C LEU A 707 7.51 -32.20 35.85
N PHE A 708 7.79 -31.31 34.90
CA PHE A 708 6.93 -31.10 33.73
C PHE A 708 7.07 -32.26 32.75
N LYS A 709 5.94 -32.88 32.39
CA LYS A 709 5.86 -33.83 31.28
C LYS A 709 4.96 -33.24 30.18
N GLU A 710 5.52 -32.97 29.01
CA GLU A 710 4.83 -32.69 27.74
C GLU A 710 3.68 -33.69 27.58
N SER A 711 2.47 -33.21 27.31
CA SER A 711 1.18 -33.93 27.35
C SER A 711 0.58 -34.29 28.71
N GLN A 712 1.30 -34.22 29.84
CA GLN A 712 0.77 -34.52 31.19
C GLN A 712 0.83 -33.35 32.18
N GLY A 713 1.54 -32.27 31.88
CA GLY A 713 1.77 -31.13 32.79
C GLY A 713 2.74 -31.48 33.93
N CYS A 714 2.73 -30.70 35.01
CA CYS A 714 3.55 -30.98 36.19
C CYS A 714 3.08 -32.29 36.89
N THR A 715 4.01 -33.21 37.14
CA THR A 715 3.78 -34.50 37.82
C THR A 715 4.75 -34.66 38.99
N TRP A 716 4.31 -35.21 40.12
CA TRP A 716 5.18 -35.39 41.29
C TRP A 716 6.32 -36.38 41.01
N GLU A 717 7.51 -36.08 41.53
CA GLU A 717 8.70 -36.92 41.33
C GLU A 717 8.60 -38.28 42.01
N ASP A 718 7.95 -38.35 43.17
CA ASP A 718 7.92 -39.53 44.03
C ASP A 718 6.97 -40.62 43.51
N ASN A 719 5.81 -40.22 42.98
CA ASN A 719 4.72 -41.12 42.60
C ASN A 719 4.33 -41.03 41.13
N GLY A 720 4.89 -40.06 40.38
CA GLY A 720 4.67 -39.88 38.95
C GLY A 720 3.27 -39.46 38.55
N LYS A 721 2.37 -39.20 39.51
CA LYS A 721 1.00 -38.73 39.25
C LYS A 721 0.99 -37.25 38.93
N ARG A 722 0.02 -36.83 38.13
CA ARG A 722 -0.18 -35.43 37.76
C ARG A 722 -0.56 -34.64 39.00
N ILE A 723 -0.01 -33.43 39.18
CA ILE A 723 -0.28 -32.62 40.37
C ILE A 723 -1.75 -32.21 40.44
N ASP A 724 -2.43 -32.10 39.31
CA ASP A 724 -3.86 -31.77 39.22
C ASP A 724 -4.80 -32.97 39.48
N ASP A 725 -4.28 -34.17 39.75
CA ASP A 725 -5.10 -35.31 40.14
C ASP A 725 -5.54 -35.18 41.62
N TYR A 726 -6.68 -34.52 41.84
CA TYR A 726 -7.23 -34.27 43.18
C TYR A 726 -7.55 -35.54 43.98
N THR A 727 -7.64 -36.71 43.33
CA THR A 727 -7.94 -37.96 44.04
C THR A 727 -6.80 -38.38 44.98
N GLN A 728 -5.57 -37.95 44.71
CA GLN A 728 -4.40 -38.24 45.54
C GLN A 728 -4.32 -37.41 46.83
N TYR A 729 -5.09 -36.31 46.92
CA TYR A 729 -5.12 -35.43 48.09
C TYR A 729 -6.39 -35.60 48.93
N LYS A 730 -7.22 -36.60 48.61
CA LYS A 730 -8.47 -36.85 49.31
C LYS A 730 -8.22 -37.52 50.65
N CYS A 731 -8.66 -36.90 51.75
CA CYS A 731 -8.57 -37.47 53.09
C CYS A 731 -9.80 -38.32 53.44
N ASP A 732 -9.56 -39.46 54.10
CA ASP A 732 -10.61 -40.44 54.41
C ASP A 732 -11.49 -40.04 55.60
N LYS A 733 -11.00 -39.18 56.50
CA LYS A 733 -11.74 -38.73 57.69
C LYS A 733 -12.31 -37.32 57.48
N PRO A 734 -13.54 -37.06 57.98
CA PRO A 734 -14.10 -35.70 57.97
C PRO A 734 -13.24 -34.76 58.84
N ALA A 735 -13.16 -33.49 58.46
CA ALA A 735 -12.32 -32.45 59.09
C ALA A 735 -10.80 -32.73 59.03
N GLN A 736 -10.31 -33.26 57.90
CA GLN A 736 -8.89 -33.30 57.58
C GLN A 736 -8.65 -32.67 56.20
N TYR A 737 -7.48 -32.09 55.99
CA TYR A 737 -7.03 -31.60 54.67
C TYR A 737 -5.62 -32.12 54.36
N TRP A 738 -5.29 -32.17 53.08
CA TRP A 738 -3.96 -32.57 52.64
C TRP A 738 -3.00 -31.37 52.76
N SER A 739 -1.96 -31.52 53.58
CA SER A 739 -0.90 -30.53 53.72
C SER A 739 0.24 -30.90 52.78
N PHE A 740 0.55 -30.01 51.84
CA PHE A 740 1.67 -30.17 50.89
C PHE A 740 3.03 -30.04 51.58
N VAL A 741 3.08 -29.41 52.76
CA VAL A 741 4.30 -29.32 53.58
C VAL A 741 4.57 -30.61 54.33
N SER A 742 3.55 -31.25 54.91
CA SER A 742 3.71 -32.51 55.66
C SER A 742 3.51 -33.77 54.81
N ASN A 743 3.05 -33.61 53.57
CA ASN A 743 2.69 -34.66 52.62
C ASN A 743 1.75 -35.71 53.23
N ALA A 744 0.80 -35.25 54.04
CA ALA A 744 -0.14 -36.10 54.77
C ALA A 744 -1.46 -35.37 55.05
N CYS A 745 -2.51 -36.16 55.31
CA CYS A 745 -3.78 -35.65 55.82
C CYS A 745 -3.66 -35.21 57.27
N VAL A 746 -3.80 -33.90 57.52
CA VAL A 746 -3.73 -33.31 58.86
C VAL A 746 -5.13 -32.87 59.33
N PRO A 747 -5.43 -32.90 60.65
CA PRO A 747 -6.70 -32.43 61.17
C PRO A 747 -6.89 -30.94 60.89
N MET A 748 -8.08 -30.56 60.43
CA MET A 748 -8.47 -29.17 60.23
C MET A 748 -8.86 -28.58 61.59
N ASP A 749 -8.03 -27.66 62.10
CA ASP A 749 -8.34 -26.89 63.30
C ASP A 749 -9.34 -25.78 62.94
N LEU A 750 -10.52 -25.80 63.55
CA LEU A 750 -11.63 -24.90 63.24
C LEU A 750 -11.34 -23.44 63.61
N GLU A 751 -10.29 -23.18 64.40
CA GLU A 751 -9.89 -21.83 64.83
C GLU A 751 -8.94 -21.12 63.85
N SER A 752 -8.42 -21.80 62.82
CA SER A 752 -7.50 -21.22 61.83
C SER A 752 -7.99 -21.47 60.39
N PRO A 753 -8.83 -20.60 59.82
CA PRO A 753 -9.39 -20.79 58.49
C PRO A 753 -8.36 -20.40 57.43
N GLY A 754 -7.60 -21.39 56.96
CA GLY A 754 -6.78 -21.28 55.74
C GLY A 754 -5.32 -21.58 56.00
N ALA A 755 -4.98 -22.85 56.09
CA ALA A 755 -3.60 -23.25 56.23
C ALA A 755 -2.85 -23.02 54.91
N GLN A 756 -1.86 -22.13 54.94
CA GLN A 756 -1.01 -21.76 53.79
C GLN A 756 -0.27 -22.97 53.19
N ASP A 757 -0.24 -24.10 53.89
CA ASP A 757 0.37 -25.36 53.46
C ASP A 757 -0.58 -26.25 52.63
N SER A 758 -1.78 -25.77 52.30
CA SER A 758 -2.74 -26.46 51.42
C SER A 758 -2.50 -26.22 49.92
N ILE A 759 -1.39 -25.56 49.56
CA ILE A 759 -1.00 -25.25 48.19
C ILE A 759 0.44 -25.74 47.95
N PRO A 760 0.75 -26.35 46.78
CA PRO A 760 2.11 -26.69 46.38
C PRO A 760 3.08 -25.51 46.48
N SER A 761 4.26 -25.77 47.03
CA SER A 761 5.28 -24.73 47.19
C SER A 761 5.94 -24.41 45.85
N CYS A 762 5.78 -23.17 45.38
CA CYS A 762 6.45 -22.68 44.17
C CYS A 762 7.82 -22.06 44.46
N PRO A 763 8.71 -21.98 43.45
CA PRO A 763 9.96 -21.25 43.55
C PRO A 763 9.76 -19.76 43.93
N ILE A 764 10.78 -19.14 44.51
CA ILE A 764 10.73 -17.76 44.99
C ILE A 764 10.41 -16.80 43.82
N GLY A 765 9.45 -15.90 44.05
CA GLY A 765 8.96 -14.98 43.02
C GLY A 765 7.96 -15.63 42.08
N TYR A 766 7.37 -16.77 42.44
CA TYR A 766 6.30 -17.42 41.69
C TYR A 766 5.18 -17.87 42.64
N SER A 767 3.93 -17.92 42.15
CA SER A 767 2.78 -18.46 42.90
C SER A 767 2.14 -19.63 42.17
N TRP A 768 1.75 -20.67 42.92
CA TRP A 768 1.12 -21.85 42.32
C TRP A 768 -0.28 -21.50 41.87
N SER A 769 -0.57 -21.75 40.60
CA SER A 769 -1.91 -21.62 40.07
C SER A 769 -2.46 -23.00 39.73
N TRP A 770 -3.37 -23.46 40.59
CA TRP A 770 -4.10 -24.71 40.40
C TRP A 770 -4.81 -24.81 39.05
N SER A 771 -5.15 -23.67 38.43
CA SER A 771 -5.85 -23.66 37.16
C SER A 771 -4.95 -24.00 35.97
N VAL A 772 -3.72 -23.49 35.97
CA VAL A 772 -2.75 -23.74 34.88
C VAL A 772 -1.78 -24.87 35.22
N SER A 773 -1.89 -25.41 36.44
CA SER A 773 -1.05 -26.49 36.95
C SER A 773 0.45 -26.19 36.78
N ASN A 774 0.82 -24.92 36.95
CA ASN A 774 2.20 -24.43 36.95
C ASN A 774 2.35 -23.25 37.94
N CYS A 775 3.59 -22.98 38.32
CA CYS A 775 4.03 -21.81 39.06
C CYS A 775 4.17 -20.62 38.10
N GLN A 776 3.57 -19.49 38.45
CA GLN A 776 3.58 -18.28 37.62
C GLN A 776 4.37 -17.14 38.24
N GLU A 777 5.09 -16.39 37.39
CA GLU A 777 6.06 -15.36 37.78
C GLU A 777 5.38 -14.16 38.44
N PHE A 778 5.97 -13.69 39.52
CA PHE A 778 5.52 -12.58 40.32
C PHE A 778 6.02 -11.29 39.65
N THR A 779 5.17 -10.65 38.85
CA THR A 779 5.44 -9.36 38.22
C THR A 779 5.55 -8.28 39.30
N GLY A 780 6.77 -8.06 39.77
CA GLY A 780 7.06 -7.45 41.07
C GLY A 780 6.91 -5.92 41.19
N GLY A 781 6.92 -5.46 42.45
CA GLY A 781 7.01 -4.05 42.80
C GLY A 781 6.77 -3.71 44.27
N GLY A 782 7.38 -4.43 45.22
CA GLY A 782 7.36 -4.07 46.66
C GLY A 782 7.59 -5.25 47.61
N ALA A 783 8.46 -5.07 48.61
CA ALA A 783 8.80 -6.06 49.62
C ALA A 783 7.56 -6.58 50.38
N ILE A 784 7.55 -7.88 50.67
CA ILE A 784 6.71 -8.47 51.71
C ILE A 784 7.40 -8.19 53.05
N ASP A 785 6.78 -7.33 53.86
CA ASP A 785 6.46 -7.62 55.25
C ASP A 785 5.33 -6.69 55.72
N LEU A 786 4.12 -7.25 55.81
CA LEU A 786 2.98 -6.65 56.49
C LEU A 786 3.03 -7.05 57.97
N PRO A 787 3.26 -6.13 58.92
CA PRO A 787 2.69 -6.27 60.24
C PRO A 787 1.21 -5.84 60.19
N ILE A 788 0.33 -6.79 60.46
CA ILE A 788 -1.13 -6.62 60.57
C ILE A 788 -1.46 -5.66 61.74
N PRO A 789 -2.20 -4.55 61.55
CA PRO A 789 -3.11 -4.02 62.57
C PRO A 789 -4.50 -4.63 62.36
N GLN A 790 -4.98 -5.29 63.41
CA GLN A 790 -6.30 -5.87 63.52
C GLN A 790 -7.43 -4.84 63.33
N ASN A 791 -8.51 -5.27 62.66
CA ASN A 791 -9.92 -4.84 62.72
C ASN A 791 -10.54 -4.33 61.40
N ILE A 792 -11.39 -5.16 60.78
CA ILE A 792 -12.51 -4.71 59.95
C ILE A 792 -13.81 -5.22 60.58
N ASN A 793 -14.69 -4.27 60.89
CA ASN A 793 -16.03 -4.47 61.41
C ASN A 793 -16.96 -5.09 60.35
N ALA A 794 -17.70 -6.13 60.75
CA ALA A 794 -18.58 -6.97 59.94
C ALA A 794 -19.93 -6.32 59.51
N ALA A 795 -20.01 -5.00 59.36
CA ALA A 795 -21.30 -4.32 59.19
C ALA A 795 -21.68 -3.94 57.75
N LEU A 796 -20.74 -3.88 56.79
CA LEU A 796 -21.04 -3.35 55.45
C LEU A 796 -21.44 -4.42 54.41
N ILE A 797 -21.03 -5.67 54.61
CA ILE A 797 -21.28 -6.77 53.65
C ILE A 797 -22.70 -7.34 53.81
N THR A 798 -23.27 -7.27 55.01
CA THR A 798 -24.66 -7.68 55.29
C THR A 798 -25.69 -6.70 54.69
N ALA A 799 -25.31 -5.43 54.46
CA ALA A 799 -26.19 -4.42 53.86
C ALA A 799 -26.33 -4.57 52.34
N ILE A 800 -25.30 -5.10 51.65
CA ILE A 800 -25.29 -5.25 50.19
C ILE A 800 -26.01 -6.54 49.77
N ILE A 801 -25.94 -7.60 50.59
CA ILE A 801 -26.63 -8.88 50.34
C ILE A 801 -28.16 -8.76 50.56
N HIS A 802 -28.61 -7.79 51.38
CA HIS A 802 -30.04 -7.51 51.56
C HIS A 802 -30.67 -6.58 50.51
N LEU A 803 -29.87 -5.88 49.68
CA LEU A 803 -30.36 -4.92 48.69
C LEU A 803 -30.62 -5.53 47.29
N VAL A 804 -30.20 -6.76 47.04
CA VAL A 804 -30.34 -7.43 45.72
C VAL A 804 -31.53 -8.41 45.67
N ARG A 805 -32.27 -8.63 46.77
CA ARG A 805 -33.30 -9.70 46.83
C ARG A 805 -34.77 -9.28 46.72
N THR A 806 -35.10 -8.02 46.45
CA THR A 806 -36.50 -7.62 46.22
C THR A 806 -36.62 -6.46 45.25
N SER A 807 -36.89 -6.73 43.97
CA SER A 807 -37.57 -5.77 43.10
C SER A 807 -38.18 -6.47 41.89
N ALA A 808 -39.50 -6.63 41.96
CA ALA A 808 -40.37 -7.17 40.93
C ALA A 808 -40.61 -6.14 39.81
N PHE A 809 -39.61 -5.88 38.97
CA PHE A 809 -39.72 -4.88 37.91
C PHE A 809 -39.62 -5.41 36.47
N LEU A 810 -39.33 -6.70 36.26
CA LEU A 810 -39.20 -7.26 34.90
C LEU A 810 -40.45 -7.98 34.36
N THR A 811 -41.47 -8.25 35.17
CA THR A 811 -42.67 -8.99 34.71
C THR A 811 -43.83 -8.10 34.24
N LEU A 812 -43.67 -6.76 34.31
CA LEU A 812 -44.68 -5.81 33.82
C LEU A 812 -44.37 -5.21 32.44
N ILE A 813 -43.11 -5.25 32.00
CA ILE A 813 -42.67 -4.67 30.71
C ILE A 813 -42.90 -5.66 29.55
N GLN A 814 -42.93 -6.97 29.82
CA GLN A 814 -43.09 -8.01 28.79
C GLN A 814 -44.56 -8.26 28.36
N LYS A 815 -45.56 -7.74 29.10
CA LYS A 815 -47.00 -7.89 28.77
C LYS A 815 -47.62 -6.74 27.97
N ASN A 816 -46.94 -5.59 27.83
CA ASN A 816 -47.49 -4.42 27.11
C ASN A 816 -46.86 -4.14 25.74
N LEU A 817 -45.81 -4.84 25.33
CA LEU A 817 -45.12 -4.61 24.04
C LEU A 817 -45.55 -5.53 22.88
N SER A 818 -46.44 -6.49 23.12
CA SER A 818 -46.93 -7.43 22.08
C SER A 818 -48.13 -6.96 21.21
N PRO A 819 -48.95 -5.95 21.60
CA PRO A 819 -49.99 -5.42 20.71
C PRO A 819 -49.49 -4.31 19.77
N MET A 820 -48.40 -3.60 20.10
CA MET A 820 -47.92 -2.43 19.35
C MET A 820 -47.15 -2.82 18.07
N MET A 821 -46.51 -3.99 18.06
CA MET A 821 -45.77 -4.52 16.91
C MET A 821 -46.67 -5.21 15.85
N ARG A 822 -47.93 -5.54 16.18
CA ARG A 822 -48.89 -6.13 15.22
C ARG A 822 -49.63 -5.09 14.36
N ASN A 823 -49.64 -3.81 14.75
CA ASN A 823 -50.34 -2.75 14.01
C ASN A 823 -49.42 -2.00 13.00
N LEU A 824 -48.10 -2.10 13.16
CA LEU A 824 -47.13 -1.49 12.24
C LEU A 824 -46.93 -2.28 10.94
N ASN A 825 -47.13 -3.61 10.96
CA ASN A 825 -47.07 -4.44 9.74
C ASN A 825 -48.38 -4.47 8.92
N ALA A 826 -49.51 -4.02 9.50
CA ALA A 826 -50.79 -3.90 8.79
C ALA A 826 -50.92 -2.56 8.02
N LYS A 827 -50.17 -1.52 8.42
CA LYS A 827 -50.12 -0.21 7.71
C LYS A 827 -49.06 -0.18 6.59
N ARG A 828 -48.01 -1.00 6.65
CA ARG A 828 -46.95 -1.07 5.61
C ARG A 828 -47.41 -1.77 4.31
N LYS A 829 -48.44 -2.63 4.37
CA LYS A 829 -49.05 -3.28 3.19
C LYS A 829 -50.12 -2.45 2.46
N ARG A 830 -50.44 -1.23 2.93
CA ARG A 830 -51.46 -0.37 2.29
C ARG A 830 -50.90 0.88 1.57
N CYS A 831 -49.58 1.06 1.56
CA CYS A 831 -48.91 2.19 0.88
C CYS A 831 -48.11 1.81 -0.38
N PHE A 832 -48.13 0.54 -0.81
CA PHE A 832 -47.47 0.09 -2.04
C PHE A 832 -48.44 -0.16 -3.23
N GLY A 833 -49.64 0.44 -3.18
CA GLY A 833 -50.71 0.22 -4.17
C GLY A 833 -51.07 1.42 -5.05
N ILE A 834 -50.40 2.57 -4.95
CA ILE A 834 -50.79 3.82 -5.66
C ILE A 834 -49.67 4.34 -6.60
N GLY A 835 -48.50 3.71 -6.64
CA GLY A 835 -47.39 4.11 -7.53
C GLY A 835 -47.43 3.54 -8.96
N GLN A 836 -48.27 2.55 -9.26
CA GLN A 836 -48.28 1.87 -10.57
C GLN A 836 -49.39 2.31 -11.54
N LYS A 837 -50.26 3.26 -11.17
CA LYS A 837 -51.33 3.77 -12.07
C LYS A 837 -51.06 5.14 -12.71
N ALA A 838 -49.94 5.80 -12.39
CA ALA A 838 -49.61 7.11 -12.97
C ALA A 838 -48.80 7.04 -14.28
N ASN A 839 -48.15 5.90 -14.59
CA ASN A 839 -47.29 5.77 -15.77
C ASN A 839 -47.99 5.18 -17.02
N ALA A 840 -49.28 4.84 -16.91
CA ALA A 840 -50.08 4.29 -18.01
C ALA A 840 -50.96 5.32 -18.74
N TYR A 841 -50.96 6.59 -18.31
CA TYR A 841 -51.81 7.64 -18.89
C TYR A 841 -51.06 8.66 -19.76
N LEU A 842 -49.72 8.71 -19.69
CA LEU A 842 -48.89 9.67 -20.45
C LEU A 842 -48.35 9.13 -21.78
N ASN A 843 -48.53 7.84 -22.08
CA ASN A 843 -48.01 7.21 -23.31
C ASN A 843 -49.10 6.85 -24.35
N ARG A 844 -50.31 7.42 -24.23
CA ARG A 844 -51.44 7.10 -25.12
C ARG A 844 -51.89 8.21 -26.08
N ASN A 845 -51.15 9.32 -26.19
CA ASN A 845 -51.55 10.48 -27.02
C ASN A 845 -50.48 10.95 -28.04
N ARG A 846 -49.69 10.04 -28.61
CA ARG A 846 -48.85 10.35 -29.79
C ARG A 846 -49.00 9.27 -30.86
N ARG A 847 -50.16 9.22 -31.50
CA ARG A 847 -50.34 8.71 -32.87
C ARG A 847 -51.78 9.00 -33.33
N ILE A 848 -51.88 9.46 -34.57
CA ILE A 848 -53.07 9.63 -35.45
C ILE A 848 -53.44 11.11 -35.67
N ILE A 849 -53.67 11.43 -36.96
CA ILE A 849 -54.00 12.72 -37.64
C ILE A 849 -52.72 13.50 -38.02
N LEU A 850 -52.24 13.62 -39.27
CA LEU A 850 -52.87 13.58 -40.60
C LEU A 850 -51.85 13.19 -41.70
N GLN A 851 -52.22 12.25 -42.58
CA GLN A 851 -51.74 12.17 -43.96
C GLN A 851 -52.68 13.01 -44.85
N ALA A 852 -52.16 13.82 -45.77
CA ALA A 852 -52.69 13.96 -47.15
C ALA A 852 -51.86 14.90 -48.05
N LYS A 853 -51.38 14.32 -49.16
CA LYS A 853 -51.33 14.83 -50.55
C LYS A 853 -50.29 15.90 -51.01
N LEU A 854 -49.38 15.41 -51.87
CA LEU A 854 -48.71 15.99 -53.07
C LEU A 854 -49.65 16.80 -54.02
N PRO A 855 -49.20 17.47 -55.13
CA PRO A 855 -47.84 17.82 -55.64
C PRO A 855 -47.67 19.21 -56.37
N ILE A 856 -46.48 19.42 -56.97
CA ILE A 856 -46.07 20.10 -58.25
C ILE A 856 -45.58 21.59 -58.30
N TYR A 857 -44.50 21.77 -59.11
CA TYR A 857 -43.94 22.93 -59.87
C TYR A 857 -42.99 23.91 -59.12
N LEU A 858 -41.93 24.51 -59.68
CA LEU A 858 -40.92 24.29 -60.74
C LEU A 858 -39.97 25.51 -60.65
N TYR A 859 -38.77 25.39 -61.22
CA TYR A 859 -37.95 26.44 -61.88
C TYR A 859 -36.74 27.12 -61.18
N GLN A 860 -35.57 26.91 -61.82
CA GLN A 860 -34.49 27.86 -62.23
C GLN A 860 -33.73 28.64 -61.12
N ASN A 861 -32.40 28.67 -61.08
CA ASN A 861 -31.49 29.12 -62.16
C ASN A 861 -30.02 28.71 -61.95
N LEU A 862 -29.35 28.43 -63.08
CA LEU A 862 -27.89 28.41 -63.30
C LEU A 862 -27.42 29.81 -63.72
N HIS A 863 -26.18 30.20 -63.42
CA HIS A 863 -25.23 31.03 -64.22
C HIS A 863 -24.06 31.45 -63.29
N LEU A 864 -22.79 31.62 -63.67
CA LEU A 864 -21.86 31.11 -64.70
C LEU A 864 -20.53 31.94 -64.54
N PHE A 865 -19.37 31.37 -64.92
CA PHE A 865 -18.02 31.97 -65.15
C PHE A 865 -17.17 32.41 -63.92
N HIS A 866 -15.97 31.90 -63.56
CA HIS A 866 -14.66 31.57 -64.23
C HIS A 866 -13.77 32.82 -64.50
N PRO A 867 -12.43 32.73 -64.70
CA PRO A 867 -11.32 32.27 -63.82
C PRO A 867 -10.10 33.25 -63.82
N ILE A 868 -9.06 33.05 -62.99
CA ILE A 868 -7.68 33.50 -63.33
C ILE A 868 -6.62 32.48 -62.83
N ILE A 869 -5.76 32.11 -63.78
CA ILE A 869 -4.49 31.38 -63.69
C ILE A 869 -3.35 32.40 -63.47
N HIS A 870 -2.37 32.13 -62.60
CA HIS A 870 -0.94 32.21 -62.98
C HIS A 870 0.00 31.57 -61.95
N SER A 871 0.80 30.65 -62.50
CA SER A 871 2.10 30.12 -62.04
C SER A 871 3.16 31.26 -62.14
N ILE A 872 4.32 31.34 -61.47
CA ILE A 872 5.50 30.46 -61.38
C ILE A 872 6.49 31.12 -60.37
N SER A 873 7.08 30.37 -59.43
CA SER A 873 8.53 30.19 -59.22
C SER A 873 8.80 29.24 -58.06
#